data_AF-C6HV13-F1
#
_entry.id   AF-C6HV13-F1
#
_cell.length_a   1.000
_cell.length_b   1.000
_cell.length_c   1.000
_cell.angle_alpha   90.00
_cell.angle_beta   90.00
_cell.angle_gamma   90.00
#
_symmetry.space_group_name_H-M   'P 1'
#
loop_
_entity.id
_entity.type
_entity.pdbx_description
1 polymer ?
#
loop_
_entity_poly.entity_id
_entity_poly.type
_entity_poly.pdbx_seq_one_letter_code
_entity_poly.pdbx_strand_id
1 'polypeptide(L)'
;MHQALLSRKSLVNATLRLTPRGHLVFEEASDAPPVPDLLASRLTKAFSRGEGVGLVALGAGEPTTALPPVLAFWRDFSGRYITALTAVFEEEPLEVPLPEREILERLCADCPPMTGGEYLTPEILEAFWNLMAAVVKADVATSRKGLQGYLASMHPGWNLVGRVHFNLAENPKDPEAPFAFLATYTSRLGAHGKAQHLPLSRALSEYSGGKKNAQLLSLLLPVQRAAERCGWLAEMVAEGEVYHPLRWQVGEAVRFLKDVPVLESSGIVVRLPKRWTTGRPSRPRVSATVGQKNPSVLGMDALLDFSMAVTLDGEPLTPEEVQALLASEEGLQWIRGRWVEVDAARLQSLIARFEGVEGSFGGGVPFAQAARLLAGASLDDAVPSDPDWSEVVAGDWLETVLSELRSPDSLSRADPGAKLAATLRPYQKAGVSWLHVLVRMRLGACLADDMGLGKTIQVLALLLTLERARPSLLVAPASLLANWQQEARRFAPSLRILVAHPSAMDPDALRTLGEGQLAEVDLVITSYGTLMRLPDLQAVSWHLVVADEAQALKNPDAKQTKAVKSLKAEARIALTGTPVENRLSDLWSLFDFTHPGLLGSRKAFTEATKKMTHYGPLRTLVAPYILRRLKTDRSILSDLPDKTEILAWCGLSRTQALLYQKAVKELEETLSEAEGIGRKGKVLAFLMRFKQICNHPSQWRGDGEWAPEESGKFQRLGEIAETISARQEKMLV
;
A
#
# COMPACT_ATOMS: atom_id res chain seq x y z
N MET A 1 -13.14 -6.44 26.10
CA MET A 1 -12.68 -6.61 27.49
C MET A 1 -12.23 -8.04 27.83
N HIS A 2 -11.75 -8.82 26.86
CA HIS A 2 -11.26 -10.21 27.07
C HIS A 2 -9.95 -10.49 26.32
N GLN A 3 -9.10 -9.47 26.19
CA GLN A 3 -7.75 -9.58 25.61
C GLN A 3 -6.70 -8.72 26.34
N ALA A 4 -7.04 -8.26 27.56
CA ALA A 4 -6.19 -7.40 28.39
C ALA A 4 -5.73 -8.08 29.71
N LEU A 5 -5.75 -9.41 29.78
CA LEU A 5 -5.45 -10.17 31.02
C LEU A 5 -4.40 -11.29 30.86
N LEU A 6 -3.60 -11.27 29.79
CA LEU A 6 -2.52 -12.26 29.56
C LEU A 6 -1.17 -11.59 29.28
N SER A 7 -0.61 -10.91 30.29
CA SER A 7 0.83 -10.96 30.55
C SER A 7 1.10 -10.57 32.01
N ARG A 8 0.74 -11.46 32.95
CA ARG A 8 1.46 -11.47 34.22
C ARG A 8 2.92 -11.77 33.85
N LYS A 9 3.79 -10.76 33.90
CA LYS A 9 5.25 -10.93 33.78
C LYS A 9 5.65 -11.92 34.86
N SER A 10 5.89 -13.18 34.48
CA SER A 10 6.53 -14.13 35.39
C SER A 10 7.95 -13.62 35.65
N LEU A 11 8.33 -13.68 36.92
CA LEU A 11 9.61 -13.22 37.43
C LEU A 11 10.31 -14.42 38.07
N VAL A 12 11.61 -14.55 37.83
CA VAL A 12 12.49 -15.55 38.42
C VAL A 12 13.57 -14.83 39.21
N ASN A 13 13.90 -15.34 40.39
CA ASN A 13 15.01 -14.83 41.20
C ASN A 13 16.32 -15.39 40.64
N ALA A 14 17.10 -14.56 39.95
CA ALA A 14 18.33 -14.97 39.29
C ALA A 14 19.44 -13.91 39.43
N THR A 15 20.69 -14.36 39.50
CA THR A 15 21.86 -13.51 39.68
C THR A 15 23.09 -14.08 38.97
N LEU A 16 24.20 -13.35 39.00
CA LEU A 16 25.53 -13.84 38.62
C LEU A 16 26.35 -14.07 39.89
N ARG A 17 27.11 -15.17 39.91
CA ARG A 17 28.15 -15.40 40.92
C ARG A 17 29.50 -15.63 40.29
N LEU A 18 30.56 -15.20 40.97
CA LEU A 18 31.94 -15.48 40.60
C LEU A 18 32.43 -16.69 41.39
N THR A 19 32.99 -17.70 40.72
CA THR A 19 33.52 -18.88 41.38
C THR A 19 34.94 -18.63 41.90
N PRO A 20 35.44 -19.41 42.88
CA PRO A 20 36.83 -19.31 43.35
C PRO A 20 37.89 -19.57 42.26
N ARG A 21 37.48 -20.14 41.12
CA ARG A 21 38.35 -20.37 39.95
C ARG A 21 38.28 -19.23 38.93
N GLY A 22 37.56 -18.15 39.21
CA GLY A 22 37.43 -16.99 38.33
C GLY A 22 36.36 -17.13 37.24
N HIS A 23 35.49 -18.12 37.32
CA HIS A 23 34.38 -18.29 36.35
C HIS A 23 33.12 -17.55 36.75
N LEU A 24 32.43 -16.94 35.78
CA LEU A 24 31.17 -16.22 35.99
C LEU A 24 29.96 -17.07 35.60
N VAL A 25 29.07 -17.34 36.55
CA VAL A 25 27.94 -18.28 36.36
C VAL A 25 26.61 -17.57 36.62
N PHE A 26 25.67 -17.69 35.68
CA PHE A 26 24.28 -17.25 35.83
C PHE A 26 23.44 -18.37 36.43
N GLU A 27 22.77 -18.08 37.54
CA GLU A 27 21.98 -19.09 38.26
C GLU A 27 20.73 -18.49 38.91
N GLU A 28 19.75 -19.36 39.15
CA GLU A 28 18.59 -19.06 39.98
C GLU A 28 18.97 -19.23 41.45
N ALA A 29 18.68 -18.20 42.26
CA ALA A 29 18.97 -18.20 43.69
C ALA A 29 17.76 -17.63 44.44
N SER A 30 17.34 -18.29 45.51
CA SER A 30 16.10 -17.96 46.22
C SER A 30 16.09 -16.55 46.81
N ASP A 31 17.27 -16.01 47.14
CA ASP A 31 17.54 -14.69 47.70
C ASP A 31 17.93 -13.63 46.65
N ALA A 32 18.02 -13.99 45.37
CA ALA A 32 18.33 -13.04 44.30
C ALA A 32 17.14 -12.11 43.99
N PRO A 33 17.40 -10.85 43.58
CA PRO A 33 16.34 -9.97 43.10
C PRO A 33 15.64 -10.54 41.85
N PRO A 34 14.32 -10.34 41.71
CA PRO A 34 13.56 -10.89 40.60
C PRO A 34 13.91 -10.22 39.26
N VAL A 35 14.02 -11.03 38.20
CA VAL A 35 14.16 -10.59 36.80
C VAL A 35 13.08 -11.22 35.93
N PRO A 36 12.72 -10.60 34.78
CA PRO A 36 11.76 -11.20 33.85
C PRO A 36 12.21 -12.58 33.33
N ASP A 37 11.31 -13.57 33.30
CA ASP A 37 11.65 -14.95 32.89
C ASP A 37 12.25 -15.05 31.48
N LEU A 38 11.78 -14.24 30.55
CA LEU A 38 12.31 -14.20 29.18
C LEU A 38 13.77 -13.72 29.16
N LEU A 39 14.12 -12.78 30.04
CA LEU A 39 15.49 -12.31 30.20
C LEU A 39 16.35 -13.40 30.85
N ALA A 40 15.85 -14.01 31.94
CA ALA A 40 16.54 -15.10 32.62
C ALA A 40 16.84 -16.26 31.67
N SER A 41 15.84 -16.72 30.90
CA SER A 41 16.00 -17.80 29.90
C SER A 41 17.05 -17.47 28.84
N ARG A 42 17.08 -16.23 28.34
CA ARG A 42 18.08 -15.76 27.37
C ARG A 42 19.49 -15.75 27.96
N LEU A 43 19.65 -15.21 29.18
CA LEU A 43 20.94 -15.15 29.85
C LEU A 43 21.43 -16.56 30.22
N THR A 44 20.58 -17.45 30.73
CA THR A 44 20.93 -18.86 30.99
C THR A 44 21.49 -19.53 29.73
N LYS A 45 20.83 -19.34 28.58
CA LYS A 45 21.30 -19.89 27.29
C LYS A 45 22.61 -19.26 26.81
N ALA A 46 22.84 -17.98 27.10
CA ALA A 46 24.07 -17.30 26.70
C ALA A 46 25.25 -17.74 27.57
N PHE A 47 25.09 -17.73 28.90
CA PHE A 47 26.13 -18.17 29.84
C PHE A 47 26.42 -19.67 29.75
N SER A 48 25.47 -20.51 29.34
CA SER A 48 25.73 -21.93 29.07
C SER A 48 26.65 -22.16 27.86
N ARG A 49 26.86 -21.16 27.01
CA ARG A 49 27.78 -21.20 25.86
C ARG A 49 29.16 -20.62 26.18
N GLY A 50 29.35 -20.03 27.36
CA GLY A 50 30.60 -19.42 27.81
C GLY A 50 30.41 -18.02 28.39
N GLU A 51 31.33 -17.59 29.26
CA GLU A 51 31.21 -16.31 29.98
C GLU A 51 31.26 -15.11 29.05
N GLY A 52 32.14 -15.14 28.04
CA GLY A 52 32.22 -14.08 27.02
C GLY A 52 30.92 -13.91 26.24
N VAL A 53 30.22 -15.01 25.94
CA VAL A 53 28.91 -14.98 25.24
C VAL A 53 27.83 -14.39 26.15
N GLY A 54 27.82 -14.77 27.42
CA GLY A 54 26.92 -14.22 28.43
C GLY A 54 27.11 -12.71 28.64
N LEU A 55 28.37 -12.28 28.78
CA LEU A 55 28.75 -10.88 28.99
C LEU A 55 28.42 -10.01 27.76
N VAL A 56 28.70 -10.48 26.54
CA VAL A 56 28.31 -9.77 25.30
C VAL A 56 26.79 -9.68 25.19
N ALA A 57 26.05 -10.75 25.49
CA ALA A 57 24.59 -10.73 25.48
C ALA A 57 24.01 -9.71 26.49
N LEU A 58 24.63 -9.60 27.66
CA LEU A 58 24.24 -8.65 28.70
C LEU A 58 24.58 -7.20 28.32
N GLY A 59 25.81 -6.92 27.90
CA GLY A 59 26.27 -5.57 27.57
C GLY A 59 25.73 -5.01 26.26
N ALA A 60 25.63 -5.84 25.20
CA ALA A 60 25.17 -5.40 23.89
C ALA A 60 23.66 -5.53 23.71
N GLY A 61 23.05 -6.58 24.30
CA GLY A 61 21.63 -6.92 24.10
C GLY A 61 20.67 -6.25 25.08
N GLU A 62 21.13 -5.88 26.28
CA GLU A 62 20.29 -5.30 27.34
C GLU A 62 20.74 -3.90 27.80
N PRO A 63 21.13 -2.97 26.91
CA PRO A 63 21.70 -1.67 27.30
C PRO A 63 20.69 -0.74 28.00
N THR A 64 19.38 -1.03 27.89
CA THR A 64 18.29 -0.19 28.40
C THR A 64 17.43 -0.88 29.47
N THR A 65 17.70 -2.15 29.73
CA THR A 65 16.91 -2.96 30.66
C THR A 65 17.27 -2.60 32.10
N ALA A 66 16.24 -2.37 32.93
CA ALA A 66 16.42 -2.18 34.36
C ALA A 66 16.83 -3.52 34.99
N LEU A 67 18.04 -3.58 35.54
CA LEU A 67 18.64 -4.81 36.07
C LEU A 67 18.97 -4.66 37.56
N PRO A 68 18.89 -5.75 38.35
CA PRO A 68 19.45 -5.82 39.69
C PRO A 68 20.93 -5.41 39.74
N PRO A 69 21.44 -4.91 40.88
CA PRO A 69 22.79 -4.34 40.99
C PRO A 69 23.92 -5.21 40.42
N VAL A 70 23.92 -6.51 40.71
CA VAL A 70 24.94 -7.46 40.23
C VAL A 70 24.91 -7.59 38.71
N LEU A 71 23.71 -7.74 38.12
CA LEU A 71 23.55 -7.81 36.66
C LEU A 71 23.84 -6.46 35.98
N ALA A 72 23.50 -5.35 36.63
CA ALA A 72 23.81 -4.01 36.14
C ALA A 72 25.32 -3.74 36.12
N PHE A 73 26.06 -4.18 37.14
CA PHE A 73 27.52 -4.08 37.21
C PHE A 73 28.19 -4.80 36.02
N TRP A 74 27.82 -6.06 35.77
CA TRP A 74 28.36 -6.83 34.66
C TRP A 74 27.91 -6.30 33.29
N ARG A 75 26.67 -5.81 33.17
CA ARG A 75 26.18 -5.10 31.97
C ARG A 75 27.05 -3.87 31.70
N ASP A 76 27.35 -3.06 32.71
CA ASP A 76 28.09 -1.80 32.53
C ASP A 76 29.56 -2.05 32.18
N PHE A 77 30.17 -3.07 32.79
CA PHE A 77 31.50 -3.54 32.40
C PHE A 77 31.54 -3.96 30.92
N SER A 78 30.62 -4.83 30.49
CA SER A 78 30.51 -5.26 29.09
C SER A 78 30.11 -4.12 28.15
N GLY A 79 29.26 -3.20 28.59
CA GLY A 79 28.83 -2.04 27.81
C GLY A 79 29.98 -1.08 27.49
N ARG A 80 31.00 -0.98 28.35
CA ARG A 80 32.24 -0.24 28.05
C ARG A 80 33.02 -0.89 26.91
N TYR A 81 33.13 -2.21 26.91
CA TYR A 81 33.74 -2.96 25.82
C TYR A 81 33.00 -2.71 24.50
N ILE A 82 31.67 -2.81 24.49
CA ILE A 82 30.85 -2.57 23.29
C ILE A 82 30.94 -1.12 22.81
N THR A 83 31.00 -0.15 23.73
CA THR A 83 31.20 1.26 23.38
C THR A 83 32.55 1.48 22.71
N ALA A 84 33.63 0.92 23.27
CA ALA A 84 34.96 1.02 22.67
C ALA A 84 35.02 0.30 21.31
N LEU A 85 34.30 -0.80 21.15
CA LEU A 85 34.14 -1.52 19.88
C LEU A 85 33.45 -0.68 18.81
N THR A 86 32.47 0.17 19.15
CA THR A 86 31.82 1.06 18.18
C THR A 86 32.76 2.10 17.56
N ALA A 87 33.92 2.33 18.19
CA ALA A 87 34.94 3.24 17.70
C ALA A 87 36.01 2.55 16.81
N VAL A 88 35.91 1.23 16.59
CA VAL A 88 36.81 0.45 15.73
C VAL A 88 36.25 0.40 14.31
N PHE A 89 37.09 0.65 13.30
CA PHE A 89 36.71 0.63 11.89
C PHE A 89 36.79 -0.76 11.25
N GLU A 90 35.94 -1.02 10.25
CA GLU A 90 35.85 -2.33 9.56
C GLU A 90 37.13 -2.72 8.77
N GLU A 91 38.02 -1.76 8.49
CA GLU A 91 39.28 -1.99 7.77
C GLU A 91 40.48 -2.29 8.70
N GLU A 92 40.31 -2.17 10.01
CA GLU A 92 41.33 -2.47 11.03
C GLU A 92 41.07 -3.85 11.68
N PRO A 93 42.09 -4.53 12.23
CA PRO A 93 41.86 -5.68 13.09
C PRO A 93 40.94 -5.27 14.26
N LEU A 94 39.92 -6.10 14.54
CA LEU A 94 38.97 -5.89 15.64
C LEU A 94 39.67 -6.00 17.01
N GLU A 95 40.45 -4.99 17.35
CA GLU A 95 41.23 -4.89 18.57
C GLU A 95 40.68 -3.73 19.41
N VAL A 96 40.03 -4.10 20.52
CA VAL A 96 39.54 -3.13 21.50
C VAL A 96 40.58 -3.03 22.60
N PRO A 97 41.19 -1.85 22.84
CA PRO A 97 42.22 -1.70 23.87
C PRO A 97 41.64 -2.00 25.26
N LEU A 98 42.45 -2.65 26.10
CA LEU A 98 42.13 -2.88 27.51
C LEU A 98 41.99 -1.52 28.24
N PRO A 99 41.04 -1.37 29.19
CA PRO A 99 41.01 -0.21 30.06
C PRO A 99 42.31 -0.08 30.87
N GLU A 100 42.67 1.15 31.21
CA GLU A 100 43.81 1.42 32.09
C GLU A 100 43.64 0.74 33.45
N ARG A 101 44.75 0.30 34.06
CA ARG A 101 44.74 -0.49 35.30
C ARG A 101 43.97 0.19 36.43
N GLU A 102 44.10 1.52 36.58
CA GLU A 102 43.36 2.31 37.57
C GLU A 102 41.82 2.22 37.40
N ILE A 103 41.34 2.08 36.16
CA ILE A 103 39.92 1.92 35.87
C ILE A 103 39.45 0.52 36.30
N LEU A 104 40.26 -0.51 36.05
CA LEU A 104 39.95 -1.88 36.47
C LEU A 104 39.93 -1.99 38.00
N GLU A 105 40.90 -1.37 38.68
CA GLU A 105 40.96 -1.32 40.15
C GLU A 105 39.72 -0.62 40.74
N ARG A 106 39.30 0.50 40.13
CA ARG A 106 38.06 1.19 40.53
C ARG A 106 36.82 0.33 40.32
N LEU A 107 36.73 -0.39 39.20
CA LEU A 107 35.60 -1.30 38.94
C LEU A 107 35.54 -2.44 39.96
N CYS A 108 36.69 -2.99 40.37
CA CYS A 108 36.73 -3.99 41.45
C CYS A 108 36.24 -3.40 42.78
N ALA A 109 36.65 -2.17 43.11
CA ALA A 109 36.22 -1.48 44.32
C ALA A 109 34.72 -1.11 44.33
N ASP A 110 34.17 -0.80 43.15
CA ASP A 110 32.76 -0.43 42.96
C ASP A 110 31.83 -1.67 42.78
N CYS A 111 32.37 -2.89 42.89
CA CYS A 111 31.59 -4.11 42.71
C CYS A 111 30.51 -4.23 43.80
N PRO A 112 29.23 -4.41 43.44
CA PRO A 112 28.16 -4.59 44.42
C PRO A 112 28.37 -5.92 45.19
N PRO A 113 27.87 -6.02 46.44
CA PRO A 113 27.92 -7.27 47.18
C PRO A 113 27.29 -8.42 46.36
N MET A 114 28.10 -9.42 46.04
CA MET A 114 27.71 -10.60 45.26
C MET A 114 28.48 -11.82 45.71
N THR A 115 27.91 -13.01 45.50
CA THR A 115 28.57 -14.29 45.82
C THR A 115 29.87 -14.43 45.02
N GLY A 116 30.99 -14.53 45.74
CA GLY A 116 32.34 -14.63 45.18
C GLY A 116 32.94 -13.29 44.75
N GLY A 117 32.36 -12.15 45.13
CA GLY A 117 32.94 -10.83 44.87
C GLY A 117 34.35 -10.64 45.45
N GLU A 118 34.70 -11.37 46.52
CA GLU A 118 36.04 -11.40 47.12
C GLU A 118 37.13 -11.95 46.19
N TYR A 119 36.73 -12.68 45.13
CA TYR A 119 37.65 -13.20 44.13
C TYR A 119 37.88 -12.20 42.99
N LEU A 120 37.11 -11.11 42.88
CA LEU A 120 37.20 -10.19 41.76
C LEU A 120 38.49 -9.35 41.83
N THR A 121 39.37 -9.56 40.86
CA THR A 121 40.61 -8.78 40.70
C THR A 121 40.69 -8.14 39.30
N PRO A 122 41.55 -7.12 39.09
CA PRO A 122 41.78 -6.55 37.75
C PRO A 122 42.16 -7.60 36.71
N GLU A 123 42.93 -8.62 37.09
CA GLU A 123 43.35 -9.72 36.21
C GLU A 123 42.15 -10.58 35.75
N ILE A 124 41.13 -10.76 36.60
CA ILE A 124 39.89 -11.43 36.21
C ILE A 124 39.07 -10.57 35.24
N LEU A 125 38.98 -9.26 35.47
CA LEU A 125 38.30 -8.35 34.54
C LEU A 125 39.02 -8.33 33.18
N GLU A 126 40.34 -8.35 33.16
CA GLU A 126 41.13 -8.47 31.93
C GLU A 126 40.84 -9.79 31.20
N ALA A 127 40.79 -10.91 31.92
CA ALA A 127 40.41 -12.20 31.33
C ALA A 127 39.01 -12.14 30.69
N PHE A 128 38.01 -11.56 31.35
CA PHE A 128 36.68 -11.39 30.78
C PHE A 128 36.65 -10.43 29.59
N TRP A 129 37.45 -9.37 29.59
CA TRP A 129 37.60 -8.45 28.45
C TRP A 129 38.10 -9.20 27.21
N ASN A 130 39.12 -10.04 27.38
CA ASN A 130 39.69 -10.86 26.32
C ASN A 130 38.72 -11.95 25.84
N LEU A 131 37.94 -12.55 26.74
CA LEU A 131 36.89 -13.50 26.37
C LEU A 131 35.79 -12.83 25.52
N MET A 132 35.35 -11.62 25.87
CA MET A 132 34.40 -10.86 25.04
C MET A 132 35.00 -10.54 23.66
N ALA A 133 36.27 -10.15 23.61
CA ALA A 133 36.96 -9.88 22.35
C ALA A 133 37.04 -11.10 21.42
N ALA A 134 37.36 -12.27 21.96
CA ALA A 134 37.36 -13.51 21.19
C ALA A 134 35.97 -13.85 20.62
N VAL A 135 34.92 -13.69 21.43
CA VAL A 135 33.54 -13.95 21.02
C VAL A 135 33.10 -13.01 19.90
N VAL A 136 33.28 -11.70 20.06
CA VAL A 136 32.89 -10.72 19.03
C VAL A 136 33.64 -10.96 17.73
N LYS A 137 34.95 -11.23 17.79
CA LYS A 137 35.75 -11.51 16.59
C LYS A 137 35.22 -12.73 15.84
N ALA A 138 34.83 -13.80 16.54
CA ALA A 138 34.26 -14.99 15.94
C ALA A 138 32.85 -14.74 15.35
N ASP A 139 31.99 -14.03 16.09
CA ASP A 139 30.61 -13.77 15.68
C ASP A 139 30.52 -12.80 14.49
N VAL A 140 31.35 -11.75 14.46
CA VAL A 140 31.42 -10.81 13.32
C VAL A 140 31.88 -11.56 12.07
N ALA A 141 32.93 -12.39 12.17
CA ALA A 141 33.43 -13.20 11.06
C ALA A 141 32.38 -14.18 10.51
N THR A 142 31.53 -14.73 11.38
CA THR A 142 30.49 -15.70 11.00
C THR A 142 29.26 -15.02 10.38
N SER A 143 28.92 -13.81 10.82
CA SER A 143 27.68 -13.11 10.45
C SER A 143 27.60 -12.64 8.98
N ARG A 144 28.76 -12.43 8.31
CA ARG A 144 28.89 -11.78 6.98
C ARG A 144 28.20 -10.42 6.84
N LYS A 145 27.85 -9.75 7.96
CA LYS A 145 27.10 -8.48 8.00
C LYS A 145 27.96 -7.25 8.35
N GLY A 146 29.28 -7.42 8.47
CA GLY A 146 30.18 -6.39 8.99
C GLY A 146 29.97 -6.13 10.50
N LEU A 147 30.80 -5.26 11.07
CA LEU A 147 30.74 -4.91 12.50
C LEU A 147 29.45 -4.15 12.82
N GLN A 148 29.06 -3.22 11.95
CA GLN A 148 27.84 -2.42 12.17
C GLN A 148 26.58 -3.26 12.07
N GLY A 149 26.51 -4.17 11.09
CA GLY A 149 25.36 -5.08 10.96
C GLY A 149 25.25 -6.08 12.11
N TYR A 150 26.38 -6.49 12.69
CA TYR A 150 26.41 -7.29 13.91
C TYR A 150 25.88 -6.51 15.13
N LEU A 151 26.39 -5.29 15.39
CA LEU A 151 25.92 -4.46 16.51
C LEU A 151 24.44 -4.08 16.40
N ALA A 152 23.97 -3.76 15.19
CA ALA A 152 22.56 -3.47 14.91
C ALA A 152 21.65 -4.67 15.19
N SER A 153 22.15 -5.90 14.98
CA SER A 153 21.40 -7.13 15.28
C SER A 153 21.27 -7.41 16.77
N MET A 154 22.17 -6.85 17.59
CA MET A 154 22.16 -7.00 19.05
C MET A 154 21.25 -5.97 19.72
N HIS A 155 21.35 -4.68 19.35
CA HIS A 155 20.42 -3.65 19.78
C HIS A 155 20.46 -2.41 18.84
N PRO A 156 19.30 -1.87 18.39
CA PRO A 156 19.26 -0.76 17.43
C PRO A 156 19.97 0.53 17.87
N GLY A 157 20.06 0.75 19.19
CA GLY A 157 20.68 1.94 19.79
C GLY A 157 22.19 2.08 19.55
N TRP A 158 22.90 0.98 19.22
CA TRP A 158 24.34 1.04 18.93
C TRP A 158 24.66 1.75 17.61
N ASN A 159 23.68 1.90 16.71
CA ASN A 159 23.85 2.66 15.46
C ASN A 159 24.02 4.18 15.69
N LEU A 160 23.70 4.70 16.89
CA LEU A 160 23.68 6.13 17.19
C LEU A 160 24.95 6.62 17.91
N VAL A 161 25.75 5.73 18.49
CA VAL A 161 26.98 6.04 19.24
C VAL A 161 28.10 6.37 18.26
N GLY A 162 28.84 7.46 18.49
CA GLY A 162 29.91 7.92 17.59
C GLY A 162 29.46 8.74 16.37
N ARG A 163 28.18 9.16 16.28
CA ARG A 163 27.68 10.02 15.18
C ARG A 163 27.63 11.50 15.55
N VAL A 164 27.95 12.35 14.57
CA VAL A 164 27.76 13.81 14.64
C VAL A 164 26.30 14.16 14.33
N HIS A 165 25.78 15.13 15.07
CA HIS A 165 24.43 15.65 14.97
C HIS A 165 24.47 17.16 14.77
N PHE A 166 23.74 17.65 13.78
CA PHE A 166 23.52 19.09 13.57
C PHE A 166 22.13 19.45 14.09
N ASN A 167 22.08 20.34 15.08
CA ASN A 167 20.83 20.74 15.73
C ASN A 167 20.47 22.16 15.31
N LEU A 168 19.26 22.33 14.78
CA LEU A 168 18.62 23.63 14.57
C LEU A 168 17.51 23.80 15.61
N ALA A 169 17.49 24.94 16.30
CA ALA A 169 16.48 25.29 17.29
C ALA A 169 15.91 26.69 17.03
N GLU A 170 14.64 26.90 17.36
CA GLU A 170 14.01 28.23 17.35
C GLU A 170 14.47 29.03 18.59
N ASN A 171 14.86 30.28 18.39
CA ASN A 171 15.24 31.25 19.41
C ASN A 171 14.29 32.46 19.38
N PRO A 172 13.06 32.34 19.91
CA PRO A 172 12.05 33.39 19.85
C PRO A 172 12.40 34.66 20.64
N LYS A 173 13.50 34.65 21.41
CA LYS A 173 13.96 35.81 22.20
C LYS A 173 14.84 36.77 21.40
N ASP A 174 15.25 36.38 20.19
CA ASP A 174 16.17 37.14 19.35
C ASP A 174 15.54 37.37 17.97
N PRO A 175 14.93 38.54 17.72
CA PRO A 175 14.26 38.83 16.45
C PRO A 175 15.21 38.94 15.26
N GLU A 176 16.48 39.32 15.49
CA GLU A 176 17.47 39.47 14.43
C GLU A 176 18.09 38.12 14.03
N ALA A 177 18.26 37.20 14.99
CA ALA A 177 18.74 35.84 14.77
C ALA A 177 17.81 34.81 15.44
N PRO A 178 16.64 34.53 14.83
CA PRO A 178 15.60 33.73 15.44
C PRO A 178 15.89 32.23 15.46
N PHE A 179 17.04 31.78 14.98
CA PHE A 179 17.47 30.39 15.00
C PHE A 179 18.80 30.22 15.74
N ALA A 180 19.03 29.03 16.26
CA ALA A 180 20.29 28.64 16.87
C ALA A 180 20.77 27.31 16.28
N PHE A 181 22.06 27.25 15.98
CA PHE A 181 22.73 26.05 15.47
C PHE A 181 23.73 25.51 16.48
N LEU A 182 23.78 24.19 16.61
CA LEU A 182 24.79 23.50 17.43
C LEU A 182 25.15 22.13 16.86
N ALA A 183 26.44 21.90 16.62
CA ALA A 183 26.96 20.56 16.36
C ALA A 183 27.23 19.80 17.67
N THR A 184 26.76 18.55 17.75
CA THR A 184 26.96 17.65 18.90
C THR A 184 27.35 16.26 18.42
N TYR A 185 27.88 15.41 19.29
CA TYR A 185 28.07 13.98 18.99
C TYR A 185 27.47 13.12 20.10
N THR A 186 27.10 11.89 19.76
CA THR A 186 26.70 10.91 20.78
C THR A 186 27.93 10.24 21.37
N SER A 187 28.24 10.53 22.63
CA SER A 187 29.41 9.95 23.30
C SER A 187 29.14 8.54 23.85
N ARG A 188 27.94 8.30 24.40
CA ARG A 188 27.51 7.01 24.95
C ARG A 188 26.00 6.87 25.07
N LEU A 189 25.51 5.66 25.32
CA LEU A 189 24.14 5.41 25.78
C LEU A 189 24.08 5.53 27.31
N GLY A 190 23.19 6.39 27.83
CA GLY A 190 23.00 6.55 29.28
C GLY A 190 22.17 5.42 29.93
N ALA A 191 22.05 5.43 31.26
CA ALA A 191 21.42 4.39 32.10
C ALA A 191 19.95 4.01 31.79
N HIS A 192 19.30 4.73 30.87
CA HIS A 192 17.94 4.46 30.39
C HIS A 192 17.84 4.38 28.85
N GLY A 193 18.96 4.15 28.16
CA GLY A 193 18.99 4.11 26.69
C GLY A 193 18.89 5.46 25.98
N LYS A 194 18.88 6.58 26.70
CA LYS A 194 18.97 7.90 26.09
C LYS A 194 20.41 8.16 25.65
N ALA A 195 20.61 8.43 24.36
CA ALA A 195 21.88 8.89 23.82
C ALA A 195 22.32 10.17 24.54
N GLN A 196 23.54 10.17 25.09
CA GLN A 196 24.12 11.36 25.70
C GLN A 196 24.81 12.17 24.61
N HIS A 197 24.32 13.38 24.38
CA HIS A 197 24.87 14.31 23.40
C HIS A 197 25.77 15.32 24.08
N LEU A 198 26.99 15.48 23.56
CA LEU A 198 27.93 16.51 23.99
C LEU A 198 28.24 17.45 22.82
N PRO A 199 28.51 18.75 23.08
CA PRO A 199 28.97 19.67 22.04
C PRO A 199 30.19 19.11 21.32
N LEU A 200 30.26 19.30 20.01
CA LEU A 200 31.37 18.78 19.20
C LEU A 200 32.73 19.35 19.66
N SER A 201 32.76 20.56 20.20
CA SER A 201 33.94 21.15 20.85
C SER A 201 34.53 20.29 21.98
N ARG A 202 33.70 19.53 22.72
CA ARG A 202 34.23 18.63 23.77
C ARG A 202 35.02 17.46 23.22
N ALA A 203 34.73 17.01 21.99
CA ALA A 203 35.50 15.96 21.35
C ALA A 203 36.96 16.39 21.13
N LEU A 204 37.21 17.68 20.84
CA LEU A 204 38.56 18.21 20.67
C LEU A 204 39.38 18.12 21.98
N SER A 205 38.75 18.31 23.14
CA SER A 205 39.40 18.19 24.45
C SER A 205 39.50 16.75 24.96
N GLU A 206 38.51 15.89 24.66
CA GLU A 206 38.45 14.51 25.17
C GLU A 206 39.38 13.56 24.40
N TYR A 207 39.63 13.83 23.12
CA TYR A 207 40.41 12.98 22.22
C TYR A 207 41.77 13.58 21.81
N SER A 208 42.21 14.68 22.43
CA SER A 208 43.53 15.26 22.16
C SER A 208 44.66 14.40 22.78
N GLY A 209 45.46 13.74 21.93
CA GLY A 209 46.73 13.09 22.32
C GLY A 209 46.84 11.61 21.96
N GLY A 210 47.91 11.23 21.24
CA GLY A 210 48.29 9.84 20.96
C GLY A 210 47.27 9.04 20.14
N LYS A 211 47.07 7.76 20.47
CA LYS A 211 46.14 6.81 19.79
C LYS A 211 44.67 7.28 19.73
N LYS A 212 44.29 8.34 20.46
CA LYS A 212 42.93 8.94 20.45
C LYS A 212 42.68 9.85 19.24
N ASN A 213 43.71 10.26 18.49
CA ASN A 213 43.54 11.08 17.28
C ASN A 213 42.76 10.36 16.16
N ALA A 214 42.90 9.04 16.03
CA ALA A 214 42.15 8.26 15.04
C ALA A 214 40.63 8.29 15.29
N GLN A 215 40.22 8.31 16.57
CA GLN A 215 38.81 8.41 16.97
C GLN A 215 38.24 9.81 16.70
N LEU A 216 39.04 10.86 16.88
CA LEU A 216 38.64 12.23 16.52
C LEU A 216 38.49 12.39 14.99
N LEU A 217 39.43 11.86 14.21
CA LEU A 217 39.35 11.87 12.74
C LEU A 217 38.13 11.11 12.22
N SER A 218 37.82 9.96 12.83
CA SER A 218 36.60 9.20 12.57
C SER A 218 35.34 10.02 12.76
N LEU A 219 35.25 10.71 13.90
CA LEU A 219 34.08 11.49 14.26
C LEU A 219 33.87 12.68 13.33
N LEU A 220 34.95 13.30 12.83
CA LEU A 220 34.88 14.48 11.98
C LEU A 220 34.75 14.17 10.49
N LEU A 221 35.00 12.93 10.07
CA LEU A 221 34.92 12.53 8.65
C LEU A 221 33.55 12.81 8.00
N PRO A 222 32.38 12.56 8.64
CA PRO A 222 31.08 12.97 8.09
C PRO A 222 30.95 14.48 7.87
N VAL A 223 31.53 15.29 8.76
CA VAL A 223 31.52 16.75 8.65
C VAL A 223 32.36 17.21 7.46
N GLN A 224 33.54 16.61 7.25
CA GLN A 224 34.38 16.90 6.09
C GLN A 224 33.70 16.53 4.76
N ARG A 225 33.11 15.33 4.67
CA ARG A 225 32.36 14.89 3.47
C ARG A 225 31.17 15.81 3.15
N ALA A 226 30.49 16.31 4.17
CA ALA A 226 29.42 17.28 3.99
C ALA A 226 29.95 18.65 3.53
N ALA A 227 31.07 19.11 4.08
CA ALA A 227 31.71 20.38 3.71
C ALA A 227 32.15 20.41 2.23
N GLU A 228 32.61 19.28 1.67
CA GLU A 228 32.95 19.18 0.24
C GLU A 228 31.76 19.48 -0.70
N ARG A 229 30.53 19.31 -0.21
CA ARG A 229 29.29 19.46 -1.00
C ARG A 229 28.48 20.69 -0.60
N CYS A 230 28.75 21.27 0.56
CA CYS A 230 28.01 22.40 1.13
C CYS A 230 28.97 23.58 1.37
N GLY A 231 28.95 24.58 0.49
CA GLY A 231 29.90 25.69 0.55
C GLY A 231 29.92 26.47 1.88
N TRP A 232 28.75 26.71 2.50
CA TRP A 232 28.68 27.36 3.82
C TRP A 232 29.32 26.53 4.91
N LEU A 233 29.16 25.20 4.84
CA LEU A 233 29.71 24.31 5.84
C LEU A 233 31.23 24.24 5.70
N ALA A 234 31.77 24.34 4.48
CA ALA A 234 33.21 24.46 4.26
C ALA A 234 33.79 25.73 4.91
N GLU A 235 33.14 26.87 4.73
CA GLU A 235 33.50 28.15 5.38
C GLU A 235 33.44 28.01 6.90
N MET A 236 32.31 27.50 7.43
CA MET A 236 32.09 27.32 8.87
C MET A 236 33.08 26.33 9.52
N VAL A 237 33.53 25.31 8.78
CA VAL A 237 34.56 24.36 9.25
C VAL A 237 35.96 25.00 9.20
N ALA A 238 36.28 25.77 8.16
CA ALA A 238 37.56 26.44 8.01
C ALA A 238 37.79 27.50 9.11
N GLU A 239 36.73 28.20 9.51
CA GLU A 239 36.75 29.21 10.58
C GLU A 239 36.62 28.62 11.99
N GLY A 240 36.34 27.31 12.10
CA GLY A 240 36.17 26.62 13.37
C GLY A 240 34.83 26.91 14.08
N GLU A 241 33.91 27.60 13.42
CA GLU A 241 32.61 27.97 13.98
C GLU A 241 31.71 26.75 14.27
N VAL A 242 31.88 25.65 13.53
CA VAL A 242 31.12 24.40 13.71
C VAL A 242 31.22 23.83 15.15
N TYR A 243 32.27 24.20 15.90
CA TYR A 243 32.50 23.75 17.27
C TYR A 243 31.77 24.59 18.33
N HIS A 244 31.14 25.70 17.94
CA HIS A 244 30.49 26.67 18.82
C HIS A 244 28.98 26.75 18.56
N PRO A 245 28.17 27.09 19.59
CA PRO A 245 26.78 27.46 19.36
C PRO A 245 26.71 28.77 18.56
N LEU A 246 25.98 28.74 17.45
CA LEU A 246 25.79 29.91 16.58
C LEU A 246 24.35 30.41 16.65
N ARG A 247 24.20 31.72 16.47
CA ARG A 247 22.91 32.38 16.25
C ARG A 247 22.74 32.61 14.75
N TRP A 248 21.62 32.19 14.20
CA TRP A 248 21.36 32.21 12.76
C TRP A 248 20.18 33.10 12.41
N GLN A 249 20.37 33.88 11.36
CA GLN A 249 19.31 34.60 10.66
C GLN A 249 18.44 33.64 9.83
N VAL A 250 17.32 34.15 9.33
CA VAL A 250 16.38 33.36 8.51
C VAL A 250 17.06 32.77 7.27
N GLY A 251 17.90 33.55 6.58
CA GLY A 251 18.58 33.11 5.36
C GLY A 251 19.52 31.90 5.60
N GLU A 252 20.23 31.88 6.73
CA GLU A 252 21.12 30.78 7.11
C GLU A 252 20.32 29.51 7.42
N ALA A 253 19.21 29.64 8.15
CA ALA A 253 18.30 28.53 8.43
C ALA A 253 17.67 27.96 7.14
N VAL A 254 17.28 28.81 6.18
CA VAL A 254 16.75 28.38 4.87
C VAL A 254 17.81 27.61 4.08
N ARG A 255 19.06 28.11 4.05
CA ARG A 255 20.18 27.43 3.39
C ARG A 255 20.44 26.06 4.01
N PHE A 256 20.48 25.99 5.35
CA PHE A 256 20.61 24.73 6.08
C PHE A 256 19.51 23.73 5.74
N LEU A 257 18.25 24.18 5.69
CA LEU A 257 17.10 23.32 5.38
C LEU A 257 17.14 22.76 3.96
N LYS A 258 17.62 23.55 2.98
CA LYS A 258 17.80 23.10 1.60
C LYS A 258 18.84 21.96 1.50
N ASP A 259 19.89 22.01 2.30
CA ASP A 259 21.01 21.06 2.25
C ASP A 259 20.85 19.82 3.17
N VAL A 260 19.76 19.70 3.95
CA VAL A 260 19.52 18.55 4.85
C VAL A 260 19.72 17.18 4.18
N PRO A 261 19.19 16.91 2.97
CA PRO A 261 19.41 15.61 2.32
C PRO A 261 20.90 15.32 2.04
N VAL A 262 21.68 16.35 1.72
CA VAL A 262 23.12 16.23 1.50
C VAL A 262 23.84 15.93 2.82
N LEU A 263 23.50 16.65 3.89
CA LEU A 263 24.05 16.42 5.24
C LEU A 263 23.79 14.98 5.73
N GLU A 264 22.56 14.50 5.58
CA GLU A 264 22.17 13.14 5.98
C GLU A 264 22.88 12.06 5.15
N SER A 265 23.01 12.28 3.83
CA SER A 265 23.75 11.37 2.94
C SER A 265 25.25 11.27 3.27
N SER A 266 25.82 12.31 3.89
CA SER A 266 27.20 12.37 4.35
C SER A 266 27.40 11.72 5.73
N GLY A 267 26.33 11.26 6.38
CA GLY A 267 26.37 10.56 7.68
C GLY A 267 26.12 11.46 8.90
N ILE A 268 25.72 12.72 8.68
CA ILE A 268 25.34 13.64 9.76
C ILE A 268 23.86 13.42 10.12
N VAL A 269 23.56 13.36 11.41
CA VAL A 269 22.17 13.27 11.88
C VAL A 269 21.61 14.68 12.08
N VAL A 270 20.61 15.07 11.29
CA VAL A 270 19.99 16.40 11.43
C VAL A 270 18.85 16.36 12.46
N ARG A 271 18.82 17.35 13.35
CA ARG A 271 17.78 17.54 14.37
C ARG A 271 17.16 18.90 14.21
N LEU A 272 15.85 18.90 13.98
CA LEU A 272 15.06 20.10 13.73
C LEU A 272 14.14 20.41 14.94
N PRO A 273 13.59 21.63 15.02
CA PRO A 273 12.64 21.98 16.06
C PRO A 273 11.50 20.98 16.18
N LYS A 274 11.15 20.57 17.40
CA LYS A 274 10.12 19.53 17.64
C LYS A 274 8.74 19.88 17.09
N ARG A 275 8.46 21.16 16.86
CA ARG A 275 7.22 21.65 16.27
C ARG A 275 7.10 21.33 14.77
N TRP A 276 8.21 20.97 14.13
CA TRP A 276 8.28 20.62 12.71
C TRP A 276 8.11 19.11 12.57
N THR A 277 6.87 18.64 12.66
CA THR A 277 6.47 17.22 12.76
C THR A 277 6.94 16.35 11.60
N THR A 278 7.14 16.92 10.41
CA THR A 278 7.65 16.23 9.21
C THR A 278 9.12 16.54 8.92
N GLY A 279 9.85 17.12 9.88
CA GLY A 279 11.20 17.62 9.67
C GLY A 279 11.24 18.85 8.76
N ARG A 280 10.15 19.60 8.66
CA ARG A 280 10.06 20.89 7.94
C ARG A 280 9.07 21.85 8.62
N PRO A 281 9.22 23.17 8.42
CA PRO A 281 8.25 24.18 8.83
C PRO A 281 6.88 23.95 8.15
N SER A 282 5.82 24.51 8.74
CA SER A 282 4.48 24.50 8.13
C SER A 282 4.51 25.22 6.77
N ARG A 283 3.64 24.82 5.84
CA ARG A 283 3.54 25.42 4.50
C ARG A 283 2.11 25.85 4.22
N PRO A 284 1.90 27.00 3.55
CA PRO A 284 0.59 27.36 3.08
C PRO A 284 0.21 26.45 1.90
N ARG A 285 -1.06 26.04 1.85
CA ARG A 285 -1.61 25.23 0.78
C ARG A 285 -2.79 25.91 0.13
N VAL A 286 -2.86 25.88 -1.18
CA VAL A 286 -4.09 26.22 -1.90
C VAL A 286 -5.04 25.04 -1.76
N SER A 287 -6.08 25.19 -0.93
CA SER A 287 -7.09 24.17 -0.68
C SER A 287 -8.35 24.52 -1.47
N ALA A 288 -8.80 23.60 -2.32
CA ALA A 288 -10.06 23.74 -3.04
C ALA A 288 -11.10 22.78 -2.48
N THR A 289 -12.25 23.31 -2.07
CA THR A 289 -13.39 22.53 -1.59
C THR A 289 -14.40 22.38 -2.72
N VAL A 290 -14.89 21.15 -2.93
CA VAL A 290 -15.86 20.85 -3.99
C VAL A 290 -17.06 20.09 -3.44
N GLY A 291 -18.28 20.56 -3.76
CA GLY A 291 -19.52 19.89 -3.38
C GLY A 291 -19.89 20.05 -1.91
N GLN A 292 -19.86 21.30 -1.40
CA GLN A 292 -20.37 21.61 -0.05
C GLN A 292 -21.88 21.42 0.02
N LYS A 293 -22.61 21.76 -1.06
CA LYS A 293 -24.08 21.73 -1.11
C LYS A 293 -24.57 20.68 -2.10
N ASN A 294 -25.78 20.20 -1.85
CA ASN A 294 -26.45 19.29 -2.78
C ASN A 294 -26.77 20.05 -4.10
N PRO A 295 -26.33 19.55 -5.27
CA PRO A 295 -26.60 20.20 -6.55
C PRO A 295 -28.08 20.10 -6.92
N SER A 296 -28.55 21.06 -7.74
CA SER A 296 -29.94 21.10 -8.24
C SER A 296 -30.23 20.03 -9.28
N VAL A 297 -29.21 19.54 -9.97
CA VAL A 297 -29.26 18.47 -10.98
C VAL A 297 -28.28 17.37 -10.58
N LEU A 298 -28.68 16.11 -10.76
CA LEU A 298 -27.86 14.93 -10.47
C LEU A 298 -27.33 14.29 -11.75
N GLY A 299 -26.16 13.65 -11.67
CA GLY A 299 -25.49 12.95 -12.76
C GLY A 299 -24.05 13.42 -12.98
N MET A 300 -23.38 12.86 -14.00
CA MET A 300 -21.97 13.14 -14.29
C MET A 300 -21.68 14.60 -14.68
N ASP A 301 -22.66 15.27 -15.29
CA ASP A 301 -22.59 16.66 -15.74
C ASP A 301 -23.16 17.65 -14.70
N ALA A 302 -23.51 17.16 -13.50
CA ALA A 302 -23.94 18.02 -12.41
C ALA A 302 -22.82 19.00 -12.04
N LEU A 303 -23.14 20.30 -12.01
CA LEU A 303 -22.22 21.34 -11.56
C LEU A 303 -22.23 21.36 -10.03
N LEU A 304 -21.09 21.04 -9.43
CA LEU A 304 -20.87 21.11 -8.00
C LEU A 304 -20.30 22.48 -7.64
N ASP A 305 -20.69 23.02 -6.49
CA ASP A 305 -20.06 24.23 -5.96
C ASP A 305 -18.56 24.00 -5.73
N PHE A 306 -17.78 25.05 -5.99
CA PHE A 306 -16.33 25.02 -5.93
C PHE A 306 -15.86 26.31 -5.27
N SER A 307 -15.00 26.19 -4.25
CA SER A 307 -14.42 27.35 -3.57
C SER A 307 -12.97 27.07 -3.22
N MET A 308 -12.11 28.06 -3.40
CA MET A 308 -10.70 27.95 -3.00
C MET A 308 -10.37 28.86 -1.81
N ALA A 309 -9.43 28.41 -0.98
CA ALA A 309 -8.83 29.21 0.08
C ALA A 309 -7.36 28.81 0.24
N VAL A 310 -6.51 29.76 0.63
CA VAL A 310 -5.17 29.42 1.10
C VAL A 310 -5.29 29.02 2.56
N THR A 311 -4.83 27.83 2.91
CA THR A 311 -4.89 27.28 4.26
C THR A 311 -3.49 27.06 4.81
N LEU A 312 -3.36 27.09 6.14
CA LEU A 312 -2.14 26.75 6.85
C LEU A 312 -2.48 25.75 7.94
N ASP A 313 -1.98 24.53 7.81
CA ASP A 313 -2.32 23.38 8.68
C ASP A 313 -3.84 23.16 8.82
N GLY A 314 -4.59 23.35 7.72
CA GLY A 314 -6.05 23.16 7.64
C GLY A 314 -6.91 24.37 8.01
N GLU A 315 -6.31 25.47 8.49
CA GLU A 315 -7.05 26.70 8.79
C GLU A 315 -6.93 27.72 7.65
N PRO A 316 -8.03 28.36 7.20
CA PRO A 316 -7.97 29.38 6.17
C PRO A 316 -7.21 30.62 6.63
N LEU A 317 -6.40 31.19 5.73
CA LEU A 317 -5.70 32.46 5.90
C LEU A 317 -6.58 33.63 5.48
N THR A 318 -6.41 34.76 6.15
CA THR A 318 -7.05 36.03 5.78
C THR A 318 -6.43 36.61 4.50
N PRO A 319 -7.15 37.44 3.72
CA PRO A 319 -6.59 38.09 2.54
C PRO A 319 -5.29 38.86 2.82
N GLU A 320 -5.18 39.50 3.99
CA GLU A 320 -4.00 40.24 4.42
C GLU A 320 -2.81 39.29 4.69
N GLU A 321 -3.05 38.14 5.32
CA GLU A 321 -2.01 37.11 5.54
C GLU A 321 -1.54 36.50 4.21
N VAL A 322 -2.45 36.29 3.25
CA VAL A 322 -2.08 35.79 1.91
C VAL A 322 -1.25 36.82 1.16
N GLN A 323 -1.61 38.11 1.20
CA GLN A 323 -0.81 39.16 0.60
C GLN A 323 0.58 39.26 1.23
N ALA A 324 0.69 39.11 2.56
CA ALA A 324 1.98 39.09 3.26
C ALA A 324 2.88 37.92 2.82
N LEU A 325 2.31 36.75 2.56
CA LEU A 325 3.01 35.60 1.99
C LEU A 325 3.49 35.87 0.56
N LEU A 326 2.64 36.46 -0.27
CA LEU A 326 2.96 36.75 -1.66
C LEU A 326 3.97 37.90 -1.83
N ALA A 327 4.05 38.81 -0.85
CA ALA A 327 4.99 39.92 -0.83
C ALA A 327 6.37 39.56 -0.27
N SER A 328 6.53 38.38 0.34
CA SER A 328 7.78 37.95 0.96
C SER A 328 8.70 37.26 -0.05
N GLU A 329 10.02 37.44 0.12
CA GLU A 329 11.03 36.69 -0.64
C GLU A 329 11.04 35.21 -0.22
N GLU A 330 11.53 34.31 -1.08
CA GLU A 330 11.59 32.87 -0.81
C GLU A 330 12.30 32.55 0.51
N GLY A 331 11.66 31.76 1.39
CA GLY A 331 12.28 31.40 2.66
C GLY A 331 11.29 31.06 3.77
N LEU A 332 11.49 31.66 4.95
CA LEU A 332 10.63 31.47 6.12
C LEU A 332 10.01 32.80 6.54
N GLN A 333 8.71 32.79 6.82
CA GLN A 333 7.98 33.93 7.35
C GLN A 333 7.29 33.57 8.66
N TRP A 334 7.24 34.52 9.60
CA TRP A 334 6.57 34.34 10.87
C TRP A 334 5.09 34.71 10.76
N ILE A 335 4.19 33.72 10.85
CA ILE A 335 2.74 33.90 10.73
C ILE A 335 2.04 33.09 11.83
N ARG A 336 1.05 33.69 12.49
CA ARG A 336 0.27 33.05 13.57
C ARG A 336 1.14 32.37 14.65
N GLY A 337 2.28 32.97 14.99
CA GLY A 337 3.16 32.46 16.05
C GLY A 337 4.02 31.24 15.65
N ARG A 338 4.17 30.96 14.35
CA ARG A 338 4.98 29.86 13.80
C ARG A 338 5.76 30.31 12.55
N TRP A 339 6.88 29.64 12.28
CA TRP A 339 7.62 29.80 11.02
C TRP A 339 6.94 28.99 9.92
N VAL A 340 6.67 29.66 8.80
CA VAL A 340 6.00 29.12 7.63
C VAL A 340 6.95 29.23 6.45
N GLU A 341 7.11 28.15 5.69
CA GLU A 341 7.90 28.16 4.46
C GLU A 341 7.12 28.79 3.31
N VAL A 342 7.77 29.74 2.61
CA VAL A 342 7.16 30.60 1.60
C VAL A 342 7.88 30.44 0.26
N ASP A 343 7.10 30.15 -0.77
CA ASP A 343 7.47 30.16 -2.19
C ASP A 343 6.37 30.95 -2.91
N ALA A 344 6.53 32.28 -2.93
CA ALA A 344 5.51 33.20 -3.41
C ALA A 344 5.16 32.97 -4.89
N ALA A 345 6.17 32.70 -5.73
CA ALA A 345 5.98 32.43 -7.15
C ALA A 345 5.15 31.16 -7.39
N ARG A 346 5.44 30.09 -6.63
CA ARG A 346 4.68 28.85 -6.69
C ARG A 346 3.26 29.03 -6.16
N LEU A 347 3.09 29.71 -5.03
CA LEU A 347 1.77 29.96 -4.43
C LEU A 347 0.89 30.78 -5.39
N GLN A 348 1.44 31.84 -5.99
CA GLN A 348 0.73 32.68 -6.96
C GLN A 348 0.31 31.89 -8.21
N SER A 349 1.20 31.05 -8.74
CA SER A 349 0.92 30.18 -9.89
C SER A 349 -0.21 29.19 -9.59
N LEU A 350 -0.24 28.62 -8.37
CA LEU A 350 -1.31 27.72 -7.95
C LEU A 350 -2.64 28.44 -7.79
N ILE A 351 -2.67 29.59 -7.12
CA ILE A 351 -3.88 30.42 -6.96
C ILE A 351 -4.49 30.73 -8.33
N ALA A 352 -3.71 31.25 -9.27
CA ALA A 352 -4.18 31.59 -10.61
C ALA A 352 -4.74 30.38 -11.38
N ARG A 353 -4.17 29.18 -11.20
CA ARG A 353 -4.68 27.95 -11.82
C ARG A 353 -6.03 27.53 -11.22
N PHE A 354 -6.18 27.57 -9.91
CA PHE A 354 -7.42 27.21 -9.23
C PHE A 354 -8.55 28.21 -9.54
N GLU A 355 -8.25 29.52 -9.63
CA GLU A 355 -9.18 30.54 -10.14
C GLU A 355 -9.62 30.26 -11.58
N GLY A 356 -8.68 29.81 -12.43
CA GLY A 356 -8.99 29.40 -13.80
C GLY A 356 -9.98 28.24 -13.87
N VAL A 357 -9.91 27.28 -12.94
CA VAL A 357 -10.87 26.15 -12.86
C VAL A 357 -12.25 26.65 -12.43
N GLU A 358 -12.32 27.52 -11.42
CA GLU A 358 -13.59 28.12 -10.96
C GLU A 358 -14.28 28.93 -12.07
N GLY A 359 -13.52 29.73 -12.81
CA GLY A 359 -14.02 30.57 -13.90
C GLY A 359 -14.44 29.80 -15.16
N SER A 360 -13.85 28.64 -15.45
CA SER A 360 -14.07 27.90 -16.70
C SER A 360 -15.48 27.30 -16.84
N PHE A 361 -16.23 27.18 -15.75
CA PHE A 361 -17.51 26.46 -15.72
C PHE A 361 -18.66 27.27 -15.09
N GLY A 362 -18.53 28.60 -15.06
CA GLY A 362 -19.62 29.48 -14.61
C GLY A 362 -19.93 29.37 -13.11
N GLY A 363 -18.92 29.07 -12.28
CA GLY A 363 -19.05 29.04 -10.82
C GLY A 363 -19.26 27.66 -10.17
N GLY A 364 -19.00 26.56 -10.89
CA GLY A 364 -19.02 25.21 -10.33
C GLY A 364 -18.34 24.19 -11.23
N VAL A 365 -17.94 23.02 -10.72
CA VAL A 365 -17.17 22.02 -11.48
C VAL A 365 -18.02 20.78 -11.79
N PRO A 366 -18.00 20.22 -13.03
CA PRO A 366 -18.71 18.99 -13.33
C PRO A 366 -18.30 17.83 -12.41
N PHE A 367 -19.24 17.00 -11.98
CA PHE A 367 -18.99 15.87 -11.08
C PHE A 367 -17.83 14.97 -11.54
N ALA A 368 -17.75 14.67 -12.85
CA ALA A 368 -16.65 13.89 -13.43
C ALA A 368 -15.27 14.50 -13.12
N GLN A 369 -15.16 15.82 -13.26
CA GLN A 369 -13.93 16.55 -13.04
C GLN A 369 -13.63 16.72 -11.55
N ALA A 370 -14.65 17.02 -10.73
CA ALA A 370 -14.54 17.06 -9.28
C ALA A 370 -14.01 15.74 -8.71
N ALA A 371 -14.55 14.61 -9.17
CA ALA A 371 -14.09 13.29 -8.75
C ALA A 371 -12.61 13.05 -9.09
N ARG A 372 -12.14 13.49 -10.28
CA ARG A 372 -10.72 13.39 -10.66
C ARG A 372 -9.82 14.28 -9.81
N LEU A 373 -10.26 15.51 -9.54
CA LEU A 373 -9.56 16.47 -8.69
C LEU A 373 -9.34 15.88 -7.29
N LEU A 374 -10.40 15.39 -6.66
CA LEU A 374 -10.36 14.75 -5.33
C LEU A 374 -9.51 13.50 -5.30
N ALA A 375 -9.53 12.71 -6.37
CA ALA A 375 -8.72 11.52 -6.46
C ALA A 375 -7.22 11.84 -6.70
N GLY A 376 -6.87 13.08 -7.05
CA GLY A 376 -5.53 13.44 -7.53
C GLY A 376 -5.18 12.77 -8.87
N ALA A 377 -6.19 12.36 -9.63
CA ALA A 377 -6.01 11.69 -10.91
C ALA A 377 -5.82 12.74 -12.01
N SER A 378 -4.58 13.16 -12.24
CA SER A 378 -4.21 14.06 -13.34
C SER A 378 -4.32 13.32 -14.69
N LEU A 379 -5.55 13.24 -15.20
CA LEU A 379 -5.86 12.66 -16.50
C LEU A 379 -5.86 13.71 -17.63
N ASP A 380 -5.87 14.99 -17.27
CA ASP A 380 -5.77 16.15 -18.18
C ASP A 380 -4.79 17.17 -17.57
N ASP A 381 -4.01 17.88 -18.40
CA ASP A 381 -2.95 18.84 -18.01
C ASP A 381 -3.47 20.09 -17.25
N ALA A 382 -4.79 20.21 -17.06
CA ALA A 382 -5.44 21.40 -16.53
C ALA A 382 -5.37 21.54 -15.00
N VAL A 383 -4.88 20.54 -14.27
CA VAL A 383 -4.87 20.56 -12.80
C VAL A 383 -3.45 20.42 -12.26
N PRO A 384 -2.93 21.44 -11.54
CA PRO A 384 -1.65 21.31 -10.85
C PRO A 384 -1.72 20.21 -9.79
N SER A 385 -0.83 19.23 -9.91
CA SER A 385 -0.51 18.30 -8.83
C SER A 385 0.79 18.79 -8.18
N ASP A 386 0.66 19.68 -7.19
CA ASP A 386 1.73 19.87 -6.21
C ASP A 386 1.18 19.44 -4.83
N PRO A 387 1.34 18.17 -4.44
CA PRO A 387 0.81 17.65 -3.18
C PRO A 387 1.36 18.35 -1.93
N ASP A 388 2.49 19.05 -2.06
CA ASP A 388 3.09 19.79 -0.95
C ASP A 388 2.42 21.16 -0.75
N TRP A 389 1.89 21.76 -1.82
CA TRP A 389 1.40 23.15 -1.87
C TRP A 389 -0.08 23.30 -2.26
N SER A 390 -0.75 22.21 -2.63
CA SER A 390 -2.15 22.21 -3.03
C SER A 390 -2.87 20.95 -2.60
N GLU A 391 -4.15 21.09 -2.31
CA GLU A 391 -5.03 19.98 -1.99
C GLU A 391 -6.44 20.26 -2.50
N VAL A 392 -7.18 19.19 -2.76
CA VAL A 392 -8.61 19.26 -3.08
C VAL A 392 -9.35 18.41 -2.06
N VAL A 393 -10.34 19.01 -1.41
CA VAL A 393 -11.13 18.40 -0.35
C VAL A 393 -12.58 18.32 -0.77
N ALA A 394 -13.25 17.21 -0.41
CA ALA A 394 -14.68 17.07 -0.66
C ALA A 394 -15.43 17.89 0.39
N GLY A 395 -16.40 18.72 -0.03
CA GLY A 395 -17.30 19.38 0.90
C GLY A 395 -18.28 18.39 1.53
N ASP A 396 -18.99 18.83 2.57
CA ASP A 396 -19.81 17.97 3.46
C ASP A 396 -20.74 17.00 2.70
N TRP A 397 -21.44 17.51 1.68
CA TRP A 397 -22.36 16.70 0.89
C TRP A 397 -21.63 15.62 0.10
N LEU A 398 -20.59 16.01 -0.66
CA LEU A 398 -19.86 15.07 -1.51
C LEU A 398 -19.07 14.05 -0.69
N GLU A 399 -18.49 14.47 0.45
CA GLU A 399 -17.80 13.56 1.37
C GLU A 399 -18.76 12.50 1.91
N THR A 400 -19.95 12.92 2.35
CA THR A 400 -21.01 12.00 2.83
C THR A 400 -21.37 10.99 1.75
N VAL A 401 -21.63 11.46 0.52
CA VAL A 401 -21.97 10.60 -0.62
C VAL A 401 -20.85 9.61 -0.95
N LEU A 402 -19.60 10.07 -1.05
CA LEU A 402 -18.47 9.19 -1.37
C LEU A 402 -18.16 8.18 -0.25
N SER A 403 -18.35 8.58 1.01
CA SER A 403 -18.20 7.70 2.18
C SER A 403 -19.25 6.59 2.18
N GLU A 404 -20.50 6.95 1.95
CA GLU A 404 -21.64 6.03 1.77
C GLU A 404 -21.40 5.01 0.65
N LEU A 405 -20.91 5.47 -0.51
CA LEU A 405 -20.62 4.60 -1.64
C LEU A 405 -19.44 3.64 -1.40
N ARG A 406 -18.48 4.03 -0.56
CA ARG A 406 -17.34 3.18 -0.16
C ARG A 406 -17.70 2.16 0.92
N SER A 407 -18.74 2.41 1.70
CA SER A 407 -19.18 1.56 2.83
C SER A 407 -20.65 1.15 2.70
N PRO A 408 -20.99 0.30 1.70
CA PRO A 408 -22.37 -0.01 1.34
C PRO A 408 -23.16 -0.74 2.43
N ASP A 409 -22.51 -1.43 3.37
CA ASP A 409 -23.18 -2.15 4.45
C ASP A 409 -23.89 -1.21 5.45
N SER A 410 -23.54 0.08 5.44
CA SER A 410 -24.22 1.11 6.23
C SER A 410 -25.49 1.67 5.56
N LEU A 411 -25.74 1.29 4.30
CA LEU A 411 -26.87 1.79 3.52
C LEU A 411 -28.12 0.95 3.78
N SER A 412 -29.15 1.56 4.39
CA SER A 412 -30.47 0.96 4.61
C SER A 412 -31.55 1.70 3.80
N ARG A 413 -31.30 1.92 2.51
CA ARG A 413 -32.14 2.83 1.69
C ARG A 413 -33.14 2.15 0.76
N ALA A 414 -32.96 0.88 0.41
CA ALA A 414 -33.82 0.22 -0.57
C ALA A 414 -34.20 -1.20 -0.14
N ASP A 415 -35.50 -1.41 0.11
CA ASP A 415 -36.09 -2.73 0.35
C ASP A 415 -37.22 -2.97 -0.67
N PRO A 416 -37.12 -3.97 -1.57
CA PRO A 416 -38.20 -4.31 -2.48
C PRO A 416 -39.45 -4.86 -1.77
N GLY A 417 -39.34 -5.19 -0.47
CA GLY A 417 -40.44 -5.66 0.36
C GLY A 417 -41.12 -6.91 -0.22
N ALA A 418 -42.45 -6.99 -0.09
CA ALA A 418 -43.24 -8.12 -0.56
C ALA A 418 -43.26 -8.29 -2.10
N LYS A 419 -42.77 -7.31 -2.87
CA LYS A 419 -42.70 -7.41 -4.34
C LYS A 419 -41.62 -8.39 -4.81
N LEU A 420 -40.62 -8.66 -3.97
CA LEU A 420 -39.61 -9.68 -4.24
C LEU A 420 -40.04 -11.02 -3.64
N ALA A 421 -40.25 -12.02 -4.48
CA ALA A 421 -40.61 -13.39 -4.09
C ALA A 421 -39.40 -14.21 -3.61
N ALA A 422 -38.49 -13.57 -2.87
CA ALA A 422 -37.30 -14.19 -2.29
C ALA A 422 -36.75 -13.35 -1.14
N THR A 423 -35.95 -13.99 -0.28
CA THR A 423 -35.25 -13.30 0.82
C THR A 423 -33.81 -13.00 0.42
N LEU A 424 -33.47 -11.72 0.37
CA LEU A 424 -32.09 -11.27 0.13
C LEU A 424 -31.21 -11.56 1.34
N ARG A 425 -30.01 -12.10 1.09
CA ARG A 425 -28.94 -12.22 2.10
C ARG A 425 -28.44 -10.82 2.51
N PRO A 426 -27.82 -10.65 3.70
CA PRO A 426 -27.36 -9.34 4.17
C PRO A 426 -26.50 -8.59 3.15
N TYR A 427 -25.50 -9.25 2.56
CA TYR A 427 -24.68 -8.63 1.51
C TYR A 427 -25.52 -8.25 0.28
N GLN A 428 -26.48 -9.07 -0.13
CA GLN A 428 -27.34 -8.75 -1.28
C GLN A 428 -28.19 -7.51 -1.01
N LYS A 429 -28.70 -7.33 0.22
CA LYS A 429 -29.41 -6.10 0.63
C LYS A 429 -28.52 -4.86 0.54
N ALA A 430 -27.28 -4.96 1.05
CA ALA A 430 -26.30 -3.88 0.93
C ALA A 430 -25.99 -3.55 -0.54
N GLY A 431 -25.85 -4.57 -1.39
CA GLY A 431 -25.63 -4.40 -2.83
C GLY A 431 -26.82 -3.73 -3.54
N VAL A 432 -28.05 -4.11 -3.21
CA VAL A 432 -29.27 -3.45 -3.74
C VAL A 432 -29.34 -1.99 -3.31
N SER A 433 -29.07 -1.70 -2.03
CA SER A 433 -29.06 -0.32 -1.52
C SER A 433 -27.98 0.53 -2.18
N TRP A 434 -26.78 -0.02 -2.38
CA TRP A 434 -25.69 0.63 -3.10
C TRP A 434 -26.05 0.96 -4.55
N LEU A 435 -26.61 -0.02 -5.28
CA LEU A 435 -27.09 0.22 -6.64
C LEU A 435 -28.21 1.28 -6.67
N HIS A 436 -29.12 1.24 -5.71
CA HIS A 436 -30.23 2.21 -5.63
C HIS A 436 -29.72 3.64 -5.45
N VAL A 437 -28.72 3.85 -4.58
CA VAL A 437 -28.10 5.17 -4.37
C VAL A 437 -27.45 5.68 -5.66
N LEU A 438 -26.65 4.85 -6.34
CA LEU A 438 -26.00 5.25 -7.61
C LEU A 438 -27.01 5.61 -8.69
N VAL A 439 -28.04 4.78 -8.88
CA VAL A 439 -29.08 5.03 -9.90
C VAL A 439 -29.87 6.31 -9.58
N ARG A 440 -30.23 6.54 -8.31
CA ARG A 440 -30.90 7.79 -7.88
C ARG A 440 -30.05 9.03 -8.12
N MET A 441 -28.73 8.90 -8.02
CA MET A 441 -27.76 9.96 -8.33
C MET A 441 -27.44 10.07 -9.82
N ARG A 442 -28.06 9.24 -10.68
CA ARG A 442 -27.73 9.14 -12.12
C ARG A 442 -26.26 8.84 -12.38
N LEU A 443 -25.67 8.04 -11.50
CA LEU A 443 -24.32 7.50 -11.61
C LEU A 443 -24.39 6.04 -12.08
N GLY A 444 -23.32 5.58 -12.71
CA GLY A 444 -23.19 4.20 -13.12
C GLY A 444 -22.74 3.28 -11.97
N ALA A 445 -22.71 1.98 -12.22
CA ALA A 445 -22.20 1.02 -11.24
C ALA A 445 -21.51 -0.16 -11.93
N CYS A 446 -20.51 -0.74 -11.27
CA CYS A 446 -19.92 -2.02 -11.62
C CYS A 446 -20.16 -3.01 -10.47
N LEU A 447 -21.13 -3.91 -10.63
CA LEU A 447 -21.37 -5.00 -9.69
C LEU A 447 -20.51 -6.19 -10.09
N ALA A 448 -19.42 -6.35 -9.37
CA ALA A 448 -18.32 -7.26 -9.68
C ALA A 448 -18.23 -8.47 -8.74
N ASP A 449 -19.35 -8.83 -8.10
CA ASP A 449 -19.44 -10.00 -7.22
C ASP A 449 -19.07 -11.30 -7.96
N ASP A 450 -18.42 -12.22 -7.24
CA ASP A 450 -18.13 -13.56 -7.74
C ASP A 450 -19.38 -14.26 -8.28
N MET A 451 -19.20 -15.03 -9.35
CA MET A 451 -20.27 -15.79 -9.99
C MET A 451 -20.96 -16.71 -8.98
N GLY A 452 -22.27 -16.58 -8.81
CA GLY A 452 -23.06 -17.36 -7.85
C GLY A 452 -23.42 -16.62 -6.55
N LEU A 453 -22.96 -15.39 -6.34
CA LEU A 453 -23.43 -14.51 -5.25
C LEU A 453 -24.78 -13.84 -5.54
N GLY A 454 -25.41 -14.16 -6.68
CA GLY A 454 -26.73 -13.65 -7.04
C GLY A 454 -26.72 -12.19 -7.51
N LYS A 455 -25.94 -11.86 -8.55
CA LYS A 455 -26.02 -10.55 -9.21
C LYS A 455 -27.39 -10.31 -9.86
N THR A 456 -27.96 -11.35 -10.47
CA THR A 456 -29.28 -11.32 -11.12
C THR A 456 -30.38 -10.87 -10.15
N ILE A 457 -30.52 -11.55 -9.00
CA ILE A 457 -31.54 -11.21 -8.00
C ILE A 457 -31.34 -9.80 -7.42
N GLN A 458 -30.09 -9.32 -7.28
CA GLN A 458 -29.82 -7.95 -6.85
C GLN A 458 -30.33 -6.91 -7.87
N VAL A 459 -30.13 -7.13 -9.17
CA VAL A 459 -30.65 -6.23 -10.21
C VAL A 459 -32.19 -6.28 -10.28
N LEU A 460 -32.79 -7.45 -10.17
CA LEU A 460 -34.25 -7.59 -10.15
C LEU A 460 -34.86 -6.90 -8.93
N ALA A 461 -34.25 -7.07 -7.76
CA ALA A 461 -34.62 -6.37 -6.53
C ALA A 461 -34.50 -4.84 -6.70
N LEU A 462 -33.40 -4.35 -7.29
CA LEU A 462 -33.24 -2.94 -7.62
C LEU A 462 -34.40 -2.43 -8.49
N LEU A 463 -34.72 -3.10 -9.60
CA LEU A 463 -35.80 -2.70 -10.51
C LEU A 463 -37.15 -2.57 -9.79
N LEU A 464 -37.43 -3.44 -8.81
CA LEU A 464 -38.65 -3.37 -8.00
C LEU A 464 -38.72 -2.16 -7.06
N THR A 465 -37.57 -1.55 -6.74
CA THR A 465 -37.47 -0.35 -5.87
C THR A 465 -37.50 0.96 -6.63
N LEU A 466 -37.38 0.94 -7.96
CA LEU A 466 -37.33 2.13 -8.79
C LEU A 466 -38.75 2.61 -9.13
N GLU A 467 -38.98 3.92 -9.02
CA GLU A 467 -40.21 4.55 -9.51
C GLU A 467 -40.15 4.67 -11.04
N ARG A 468 -41.19 4.18 -11.73
CA ARG A 468 -41.16 4.02 -13.20
C ARG A 468 -41.52 5.31 -13.93
N ALA A 469 -40.54 5.89 -14.63
CA ALA A 469 -40.75 6.91 -15.66
C ALA A 469 -40.49 6.40 -17.09
N ARG A 470 -39.57 5.45 -17.27
CA ARG A 470 -39.12 4.88 -18.56
C ARG A 470 -38.74 3.39 -18.41
N PRO A 471 -38.72 2.59 -19.48
CA PRO A 471 -38.31 1.19 -19.42
C PRO A 471 -36.82 1.05 -19.12
N SER A 472 -36.42 -0.12 -18.61
CA SER A 472 -35.01 -0.52 -18.46
C SER A 472 -34.62 -1.55 -19.54
N LEU A 473 -33.33 -1.60 -19.89
CA LEU A 473 -32.78 -2.56 -20.85
C LEU A 473 -31.70 -3.41 -20.20
N LEU A 474 -31.78 -4.72 -20.38
CA LEU A 474 -30.72 -5.68 -20.09
C LEU A 474 -30.14 -6.21 -21.40
N VAL A 475 -28.83 -6.09 -21.56
CA VAL A 475 -28.06 -6.67 -22.66
C VAL A 475 -27.16 -7.76 -22.09
N ALA A 476 -27.34 -9.00 -22.57
CA ALA A 476 -26.59 -10.16 -22.08
C ALA A 476 -26.13 -11.08 -23.23
N PRO A 477 -25.23 -12.05 -23.00
CA PRO A 477 -25.01 -13.14 -23.95
C PRO A 477 -26.32 -13.89 -24.25
N ALA A 478 -26.49 -14.33 -25.51
CA ALA A 478 -27.73 -15.00 -25.93
C ALA A 478 -28.06 -16.25 -25.09
N SER A 479 -27.05 -16.94 -24.58
CA SER A 479 -27.17 -18.10 -23.70
C SER A 479 -27.79 -17.78 -22.32
N LEU A 480 -27.74 -16.52 -21.87
CA LEU A 480 -28.23 -16.12 -20.54
C LEU A 480 -29.65 -15.56 -20.56
N LEU A 481 -30.25 -15.29 -21.74
CA LEU A 481 -31.57 -14.65 -21.82
C LEU A 481 -32.67 -15.50 -21.16
N ALA A 482 -32.64 -16.82 -21.39
CA ALA A 482 -33.60 -17.75 -20.80
C ALA A 482 -33.46 -17.80 -19.27
N ASN A 483 -32.23 -17.77 -18.75
CA ASN A 483 -31.96 -17.74 -17.31
C ASN A 483 -32.52 -16.48 -16.67
N TRP A 484 -32.26 -15.30 -17.25
CA TRP A 484 -32.82 -14.04 -16.76
C TRP A 484 -34.36 -14.03 -16.77
N GLN A 485 -34.97 -14.55 -17.83
CA GLN A 485 -36.43 -14.67 -17.89
C GLN A 485 -36.98 -15.60 -16.78
N GLN A 486 -36.32 -16.73 -16.54
CA GLN A 486 -36.73 -17.68 -15.50
C GLN A 486 -36.55 -17.10 -14.09
N GLU A 487 -35.40 -16.50 -13.80
CA GLU A 487 -35.12 -15.86 -12.52
C GLU A 487 -36.08 -14.71 -12.25
N ALA A 488 -36.40 -13.90 -13.26
CA ALA A 488 -37.32 -12.80 -13.08
C ALA A 488 -38.76 -13.26 -12.84
N ARG A 489 -39.25 -14.29 -13.54
CA ARG A 489 -40.54 -14.92 -13.23
C ARG A 489 -40.59 -15.49 -11.82
N ARG A 490 -39.47 -16.04 -11.33
CA ARG A 490 -39.36 -16.62 -9.99
C ARG A 490 -39.30 -15.56 -8.90
N PHE A 491 -38.46 -14.54 -9.05
CA PHE A 491 -38.12 -13.60 -7.99
C PHE A 491 -38.89 -12.28 -8.06
N ALA A 492 -39.28 -11.84 -9.24
CA ALA A 492 -39.95 -10.56 -9.45
C ALA A 492 -41.15 -10.69 -10.41
N PRO A 493 -42.16 -11.51 -10.08
CA PRO A 493 -43.26 -11.85 -10.98
C PRO A 493 -44.14 -10.63 -11.35
N SER A 494 -44.08 -9.54 -10.59
CA SER A 494 -44.79 -8.30 -10.90
C SER A 494 -44.12 -7.44 -11.98
N LEU A 495 -42.86 -7.73 -12.36
CA LEU A 495 -42.18 -7.02 -13.44
C LEU A 495 -42.68 -7.51 -14.80
N ARG A 496 -43.04 -6.57 -15.68
CA ARG A 496 -43.42 -6.86 -17.07
C ARG A 496 -42.18 -6.90 -17.93
N ILE A 497 -41.87 -8.09 -18.44
CA ILE A 497 -40.61 -8.39 -19.10
C ILE A 497 -40.86 -8.79 -20.55
N LEU A 498 -40.09 -8.18 -21.45
CA LEU A 498 -40.09 -8.49 -22.88
C LEU A 498 -38.72 -9.02 -23.30
N VAL A 499 -38.66 -10.16 -23.98
CA VAL A 499 -37.41 -10.68 -24.57
C VAL A 499 -37.33 -10.26 -26.03
N ALA A 500 -36.54 -9.23 -26.31
CA ALA A 500 -36.26 -8.72 -27.65
C ALA A 500 -35.20 -9.57 -28.35
N HIS A 501 -35.58 -10.77 -28.82
CA HIS A 501 -34.69 -11.71 -29.50
C HIS A 501 -35.45 -12.54 -30.54
N PRO A 502 -34.86 -12.87 -31.72
CA PRO A 502 -35.55 -13.65 -32.76
C PRO A 502 -36.08 -15.02 -32.32
N SER A 503 -35.54 -15.59 -31.24
CA SER A 503 -36.03 -16.87 -30.69
C SER A 503 -37.26 -16.73 -29.79
N ALA A 504 -37.68 -15.51 -29.46
CA ALA A 504 -38.72 -15.24 -28.48
C ALA A 504 -39.87 -14.39 -29.04
N MET A 505 -39.70 -13.79 -30.20
CA MET A 505 -40.71 -12.94 -30.84
C MET A 505 -40.56 -12.95 -32.35
N ASP A 506 -41.65 -12.58 -33.03
CA ASP A 506 -41.71 -12.48 -34.48
C ASP A 506 -40.68 -11.46 -35.04
N PRO A 507 -39.98 -11.77 -36.15
CA PRO A 507 -38.95 -10.89 -36.71
C PRO A 507 -39.42 -9.50 -37.11
N ASP A 508 -40.64 -9.35 -37.62
CA ASP A 508 -41.13 -8.05 -38.08
C ASP A 508 -41.58 -7.20 -36.89
N ALA A 509 -42.26 -7.81 -35.91
CA ALA A 509 -42.56 -7.15 -34.63
C ALA A 509 -41.28 -6.68 -33.92
N LEU A 510 -40.22 -7.50 -33.96
CA LEU A 510 -38.91 -7.18 -33.37
C LEU A 510 -38.22 -5.99 -34.05
N ARG A 511 -38.30 -5.90 -35.38
CA ARG A 511 -37.70 -4.79 -36.14
C ARG A 511 -38.34 -3.44 -35.83
N THR A 512 -39.65 -3.43 -35.57
CA THR A 512 -40.43 -2.21 -35.26
C THR A 512 -40.52 -1.88 -33.76
N LEU A 513 -39.77 -2.61 -32.92
CA LEU A 513 -39.83 -2.44 -31.47
C LEU A 513 -39.15 -1.13 -31.04
N GLY A 514 -39.96 -0.12 -30.70
CA GLY A 514 -39.52 1.20 -30.26
C GLY A 514 -40.23 1.69 -29.00
N GLU A 515 -40.08 2.98 -28.69
CA GLU A 515 -40.53 3.57 -27.42
C GLU A 515 -42.04 3.41 -27.17
N GLY A 516 -42.87 3.54 -28.22
CA GLY A 516 -44.33 3.41 -28.10
C GLY A 516 -44.79 2.01 -27.67
N GLN A 517 -44.15 0.96 -28.17
CA GLN A 517 -44.47 -0.43 -27.83
C GLN A 517 -43.94 -0.84 -26.44
N LEU A 518 -43.06 -0.02 -25.84
CA LEU A 518 -42.39 -0.31 -24.59
C LEU A 518 -42.93 0.48 -23.39
N ALA A 519 -43.96 1.30 -23.57
CA ALA A 519 -44.53 2.15 -22.52
C ALA A 519 -44.97 1.36 -21.26
N GLU A 520 -45.46 0.14 -21.45
CA GLU A 520 -45.91 -0.75 -20.38
C GLU A 520 -44.91 -1.87 -20.05
N VAL A 521 -43.67 -1.78 -20.52
CA VAL A 521 -42.62 -2.77 -20.23
C VAL A 521 -41.69 -2.22 -19.16
N ASP A 522 -41.44 -2.99 -18.11
CA ASP A 522 -40.53 -2.58 -17.03
C ASP A 522 -39.08 -2.93 -17.40
N LEU A 523 -38.86 -4.10 -18.02
CA LEU A 523 -37.54 -4.57 -18.45
C LEU A 523 -37.58 -5.24 -19.84
N VAL A 524 -36.77 -4.72 -20.76
CA VAL A 524 -36.46 -5.37 -22.04
C VAL A 524 -35.18 -6.15 -21.91
N ILE A 525 -35.16 -7.40 -22.38
CA ILE A 525 -33.99 -8.29 -22.35
C ILE A 525 -33.58 -8.60 -23.79
N THR A 526 -32.33 -8.32 -24.16
CA THR A 526 -31.81 -8.62 -25.50
C THR A 526 -30.38 -9.13 -25.47
N SER A 527 -29.88 -9.58 -26.63
CA SER A 527 -28.49 -9.98 -26.80
C SER A 527 -27.62 -8.88 -27.39
N TYR A 528 -26.31 -8.89 -27.09
CA TYR A 528 -25.33 -7.98 -27.70
C TYR A 528 -25.40 -7.99 -29.24
N GLY A 529 -25.51 -9.18 -29.84
CA GLY A 529 -25.58 -9.33 -31.30
C GLY A 529 -26.91 -8.88 -31.90
N THR A 530 -28.01 -9.05 -31.15
CA THR A 530 -29.35 -8.64 -31.59
C THR A 530 -29.50 -7.12 -31.55
N LEU A 531 -29.06 -6.46 -30.47
CA LEU A 531 -29.17 -5.01 -30.30
C LEU A 531 -28.58 -4.24 -31.49
N MET A 532 -27.43 -4.70 -32.01
CA MET A 532 -26.77 -4.10 -33.17
C MET A 532 -27.64 -4.03 -34.44
N ARG A 533 -28.64 -4.90 -34.54
CA ARG A 533 -29.53 -5.03 -35.70
C ARG A 533 -30.88 -4.31 -35.49
N LEU A 534 -31.05 -3.65 -34.35
CA LEU A 534 -32.31 -3.00 -33.94
C LEU A 534 -32.08 -1.50 -33.71
N PRO A 535 -32.10 -0.66 -34.77
CA PRO A 535 -31.87 0.78 -34.65
C PRO A 535 -32.94 1.49 -33.82
N ASP A 536 -34.20 1.09 -33.94
CA ASP A 536 -35.31 1.68 -33.18
C ASP A 536 -35.14 1.49 -31.68
N LEU A 537 -34.68 0.30 -31.27
CA LEU A 537 -34.36 -0.01 -29.88
C LEU A 537 -33.16 0.81 -29.35
N GLN A 538 -32.20 1.14 -30.21
CA GLN A 538 -31.06 2.00 -29.85
C GLN A 538 -31.46 3.47 -29.66
N ALA A 539 -32.55 3.92 -30.29
CA ALA A 539 -33.05 5.29 -30.19
C ALA A 539 -33.86 5.57 -28.91
N VAL A 540 -34.36 4.54 -28.25
CA VAL A 540 -35.15 4.63 -27.00
C VAL A 540 -34.34 5.28 -25.89
N SER A 541 -35.00 6.12 -25.08
CA SER A 541 -34.43 6.67 -23.84
C SER A 541 -34.71 5.72 -22.68
N TRP A 542 -33.66 5.14 -22.12
CA TRP A 542 -33.75 4.14 -21.06
C TRP A 542 -33.62 4.77 -19.69
N HIS A 543 -34.37 4.27 -18.71
CA HIS A 543 -34.14 4.61 -17.31
C HIS A 543 -32.80 4.01 -16.84
N LEU A 544 -32.62 2.71 -17.09
CA LEU A 544 -31.44 1.96 -16.71
C LEU A 544 -31.02 1.03 -17.85
N VAL A 545 -29.73 0.99 -18.15
CA VAL A 545 -29.13 -0.03 -19.01
C VAL A 545 -28.22 -0.92 -18.19
N VAL A 546 -28.47 -2.22 -18.21
CA VAL A 546 -27.67 -3.25 -17.55
C VAL A 546 -26.94 -4.06 -18.61
N ALA A 547 -25.62 -4.17 -18.51
CA ALA A 547 -24.79 -5.03 -19.34
C ALA A 547 -24.32 -6.23 -18.49
N ASP A 548 -24.85 -7.41 -18.78
CA ASP A 548 -24.41 -8.66 -18.14
C ASP A 548 -23.23 -9.28 -18.91
N GLU A 549 -22.31 -9.90 -18.18
CA GLU A 549 -21.01 -10.34 -18.71
C GLU A 549 -20.29 -9.20 -19.46
N ALA A 550 -20.15 -8.05 -18.76
CA ALA A 550 -19.67 -6.79 -19.31
C ALA A 550 -18.24 -6.85 -19.91
N GLN A 551 -17.49 -7.94 -19.72
CA GLN A 551 -16.26 -8.22 -20.48
C GLN A 551 -16.50 -8.27 -22.00
N ALA A 552 -17.75 -8.46 -22.44
CA ALA A 552 -18.14 -8.28 -23.85
C ALA A 552 -17.84 -6.86 -24.37
N LEU A 553 -17.76 -5.87 -23.48
CA LEU A 553 -17.50 -4.45 -23.79
C LEU A 553 -16.02 -4.07 -23.70
N LYS A 554 -15.10 -5.02 -23.47
CA LYS A 554 -13.68 -4.72 -23.24
C LYS A 554 -12.98 -4.01 -24.38
N ASN A 555 -13.37 -4.32 -25.63
CA ASN A 555 -12.80 -3.70 -26.82
C ASN A 555 -13.65 -2.49 -27.23
N PRO A 556 -13.15 -1.24 -27.08
CA PRO A 556 -13.89 -0.04 -27.47
C PRO A 556 -14.20 0.04 -28.97
N ASP A 557 -13.37 -0.60 -29.80
CA ASP A 557 -13.48 -0.52 -31.25
C ASP A 557 -14.50 -1.52 -31.81
N ALA A 558 -14.92 -2.49 -31.02
CA ALA A 558 -15.92 -3.49 -31.43
C ALA A 558 -17.29 -2.83 -31.67
N LYS A 559 -17.96 -3.24 -32.75
CA LYS A 559 -19.28 -2.70 -33.15
C LYS A 559 -20.32 -2.86 -32.03
N GLN A 560 -20.32 -3.98 -31.32
CA GLN A 560 -21.22 -4.22 -30.20
C GLN A 560 -20.99 -3.23 -29.05
N THR A 561 -19.73 -2.94 -28.72
CA THR A 561 -19.37 -1.99 -27.66
C THR A 561 -19.87 -0.59 -28.00
N LYS A 562 -19.67 -0.16 -29.25
CA LYS A 562 -20.14 1.15 -29.73
C LYS A 562 -21.67 1.25 -29.66
N ALA A 563 -22.39 0.21 -30.11
CA ALA A 563 -23.85 0.18 -30.09
C ALA A 563 -24.43 0.22 -28.67
N VAL A 564 -23.82 -0.48 -27.72
CA VAL A 564 -24.24 -0.44 -26.30
C VAL A 564 -23.92 0.91 -25.66
N LYS A 565 -22.75 1.48 -25.95
CA LYS A 565 -22.34 2.79 -25.38
C LYS A 565 -23.12 3.97 -25.96
N SER A 566 -23.65 3.87 -27.17
CA SER A 566 -24.48 4.91 -27.79
C SER A 566 -25.91 4.99 -27.21
N LEU A 567 -26.32 4.01 -26.40
CA LEU A 567 -27.64 4.02 -25.78
C LEU A 567 -27.81 5.23 -24.84
N LYS A 568 -28.96 5.89 -24.95
CA LYS A 568 -29.35 6.98 -24.06
C LYS A 568 -29.92 6.39 -22.78
N ALA A 569 -29.22 6.55 -21.66
CA ALA A 569 -29.61 5.98 -20.37
C ALA A 569 -29.32 6.96 -19.23
N GLU A 570 -30.23 7.03 -18.23
CA GLU A 570 -30.01 7.84 -17.02
C GLU A 570 -28.99 7.22 -16.08
N ALA A 571 -28.95 5.89 -15.99
CA ALA A 571 -27.92 5.16 -15.28
C ALA A 571 -27.50 3.89 -16.05
N ARG A 572 -26.29 3.40 -15.78
CA ARG A 572 -25.71 2.23 -16.46
C ARG A 572 -25.02 1.30 -15.46
N ILE A 573 -25.40 0.02 -15.47
CA ILE A 573 -24.83 -1.00 -14.59
C ILE A 573 -24.08 -2.03 -15.43
N ALA A 574 -22.83 -2.29 -15.06
CA ALA A 574 -22.08 -3.43 -15.58
C ALA A 574 -22.07 -4.56 -14.55
N LEU A 575 -22.40 -5.78 -14.99
CA LEU A 575 -22.28 -7.00 -14.21
C LEU A 575 -21.11 -7.82 -14.77
N THR A 576 -20.19 -8.23 -13.90
CA THR A 576 -19.04 -9.06 -14.30
C THR A 576 -18.49 -9.82 -13.10
N GLY A 577 -17.80 -10.94 -13.30
CA GLY A 577 -17.01 -11.59 -12.24
C GLY A 577 -15.58 -11.04 -12.14
N THR A 578 -15.12 -10.33 -13.17
CA THR A 578 -13.72 -9.95 -13.38
C THR A 578 -13.65 -8.52 -13.93
N PRO A 579 -13.84 -7.49 -13.08
CA PRO A 579 -13.96 -6.10 -13.55
C PRO A 579 -12.67 -5.57 -14.18
N VAL A 580 -11.53 -6.16 -13.83
CA VAL A 580 -10.23 -5.93 -14.47
C VAL A 580 -9.58 -7.30 -14.67
N GLU A 581 -9.53 -7.77 -15.92
CA GLU A 581 -8.90 -9.06 -16.24
C GLU A 581 -7.39 -8.91 -16.45
N ASN A 582 -6.97 -8.10 -17.43
CA ASN A 582 -5.57 -8.15 -17.92
C ASN A 582 -4.96 -6.78 -18.29
N ARG A 583 -5.76 -5.75 -18.59
CA ARG A 583 -5.24 -4.45 -19.09
C ARG A 583 -6.03 -3.26 -18.56
N LEU A 584 -5.34 -2.13 -18.36
CA LEU A 584 -5.96 -0.84 -17.98
C LEU A 584 -6.95 -0.33 -19.05
N SER A 585 -6.78 -0.73 -20.31
CA SER A 585 -7.73 -0.43 -21.40
C SER A 585 -9.11 -1.04 -21.15
N ASP A 586 -9.18 -2.20 -20.49
CA ASP A 586 -10.44 -2.90 -20.20
C ASP A 586 -11.22 -2.11 -19.14
N LEU A 587 -10.51 -1.62 -18.11
CA LEU A 587 -11.06 -0.71 -17.09
C LEU A 587 -11.59 0.57 -17.75
N TRP A 588 -10.81 1.20 -18.64
CA TRP A 588 -11.26 2.39 -19.36
C TRP A 588 -12.54 2.12 -20.15
N SER A 589 -12.59 1.01 -20.92
CA SER A 589 -13.77 0.71 -21.73
C SER A 589 -15.01 0.47 -20.86
N LEU A 590 -14.85 -0.19 -19.72
CA LEU A 590 -15.94 -0.46 -18.78
C LEU A 590 -16.47 0.85 -18.15
N PHE A 591 -15.57 1.73 -17.73
CA PHE A 591 -15.95 3.02 -17.14
C PHE A 591 -16.46 4.02 -18.17
N ASP A 592 -16.01 3.96 -19.42
CA ASP A 592 -16.58 4.72 -20.52
C ASP A 592 -18.02 4.26 -20.83
N PHE A 593 -18.38 3.02 -20.50
CA PHE A 593 -19.78 2.59 -20.48
C PHE A 593 -20.53 3.08 -19.24
N THR A 594 -20.05 2.82 -18.02
CA THR A 594 -20.81 3.13 -16.80
C THR A 594 -20.84 4.63 -16.45
N HIS A 595 -19.72 5.33 -16.61
CA HIS A 595 -19.51 6.74 -16.31
C HIS A 595 -18.80 7.44 -17.48
N PRO A 596 -19.50 7.69 -18.61
CA PRO A 596 -18.92 8.37 -19.76
C PRO A 596 -18.23 9.66 -19.33
N GLY A 597 -16.99 9.84 -19.76
CA GLY A 597 -16.20 11.00 -19.41
C GLY A 597 -15.50 10.94 -18.04
N LEU A 598 -15.79 10.05 -17.09
CA LEU A 598 -15.08 10.04 -15.79
C LEU A 598 -13.56 9.84 -15.93
N LEU A 599 -13.13 8.96 -16.83
CA LEU A 599 -11.71 8.68 -17.09
C LEU A 599 -11.12 9.47 -18.27
N GLY A 600 -11.84 10.49 -18.74
CA GLY A 600 -11.44 11.28 -19.90
C GLY A 600 -11.42 10.47 -21.21
N SER A 601 -10.81 11.06 -22.24
CA SER A 601 -10.69 10.39 -23.54
C SER A 601 -9.75 9.18 -23.48
N ARG A 602 -9.96 8.19 -24.36
CA ARG A 602 -9.07 7.02 -24.48
C ARG A 602 -7.60 7.40 -24.61
N LYS A 603 -7.33 8.45 -25.39
CA LYS A 603 -5.98 8.96 -25.65
C LYS A 603 -5.37 9.54 -24.37
N ALA A 604 -6.09 10.44 -23.70
CA ALA A 604 -5.64 11.06 -22.46
C ALA A 604 -5.38 10.00 -21.36
N PHE A 605 -6.31 9.06 -21.17
CA PHE A 605 -6.14 7.98 -20.22
C PHE A 605 -4.93 7.08 -20.52
N THR A 606 -4.71 6.74 -21.79
CA THR A 606 -3.57 5.90 -22.20
C THR A 606 -2.24 6.62 -21.97
N GLU A 607 -2.15 7.92 -22.28
CA GLU A 607 -0.93 8.70 -22.06
C GLU A 607 -0.67 8.95 -20.57
N ALA A 608 -1.71 9.24 -19.78
CA ALA A 608 -1.58 9.38 -18.33
C ALA A 608 -1.08 8.07 -17.70
N THR A 609 -1.73 6.94 -18.00
CA THR A 609 -1.36 5.63 -17.43
C THR A 609 0.03 5.14 -17.80
N LYS A 610 0.59 5.52 -18.96
CA LYS A 610 2.00 5.23 -19.31
C LYS A 610 3.01 5.96 -18.42
N LYS A 611 2.67 7.16 -17.96
CA LYS A 611 3.54 8.00 -17.11
C LYS A 611 3.36 7.71 -15.62
N MET A 612 2.30 7.00 -15.23
CA MET A 612 1.99 6.70 -13.83
C MET A 612 2.95 5.66 -13.24
N THR A 613 3.64 6.04 -12.17
CA THR A 613 4.39 5.12 -11.29
C THR A 613 3.55 4.68 -10.08
N HIS A 614 2.53 5.46 -9.70
CA HIS A 614 1.65 5.21 -8.56
C HIS A 614 0.17 5.18 -9.00
N TYR A 615 -0.52 4.07 -8.73
CA TYR A 615 -1.93 3.86 -9.13
C TYR A 615 -2.95 4.22 -8.06
N GLY A 616 -2.52 4.77 -6.92
CA GLY A 616 -3.39 5.19 -5.81
C GLY A 616 -4.51 6.12 -6.28
N PRO A 617 -4.20 7.22 -6.98
CA PRO A 617 -5.20 8.15 -7.51
C PRO A 617 -6.27 7.49 -8.37
N LEU A 618 -5.85 6.64 -9.33
CA LEU A 618 -6.79 5.94 -10.20
C LEU A 618 -7.69 4.98 -9.42
N ARG A 619 -7.15 4.28 -8.42
CA ARG A 619 -7.95 3.40 -7.55
C ARG A 619 -8.95 4.20 -6.72
N THR A 620 -8.55 5.33 -6.14
CA THR A 620 -9.43 6.23 -5.38
C THR A 620 -10.57 6.76 -6.24
N LEU A 621 -10.29 7.07 -7.52
CA LEU A 621 -11.28 7.55 -8.48
C LEU A 621 -12.34 6.50 -8.81
N VAL A 622 -11.95 5.24 -9.04
CA VAL A 622 -12.89 4.21 -9.51
C VAL A 622 -13.56 3.42 -8.40
N ALA A 623 -12.94 3.32 -7.21
CA ALA A 623 -13.39 2.46 -6.12
C ALA A 623 -14.84 2.67 -5.66
N PRO A 624 -15.36 3.92 -5.52
CA PRO A 624 -16.75 4.14 -5.08
C PRO A 624 -17.80 3.52 -6.00
N TYR A 625 -17.43 3.23 -7.25
CA TYR A 625 -18.32 2.76 -8.30
C TYR A 625 -18.17 1.27 -8.61
N ILE A 626 -17.33 0.54 -7.86
CA ILE A 626 -17.10 -0.90 -8.02
C ILE A 626 -17.42 -1.60 -6.71
N LEU A 627 -18.44 -2.46 -6.72
CA LEU A 627 -18.72 -3.37 -5.61
C LEU A 627 -18.25 -4.77 -5.97
N ARG A 628 -17.20 -5.26 -5.30
CA ARG A 628 -16.63 -6.59 -5.52
C ARG A 628 -16.60 -7.39 -4.23
N ARG A 629 -17.22 -8.56 -4.24
CA ARG A 629 -17.24 -9.52 -3.13
C ARG A 629 -16.84 -10.91 -3.60
N LEU A 630 -16.02 -11.57 -2.80
CA LEU A 630 -15.48 -12.89 -3.12
C LEU A 630 -16.20 -13.98 -2.32
N LYS A 631 -16.33 -15.18 -2.89
CA LYS A 631 -16.89 -16.33 -2.14
C LYS A 631 -16.04 -16.75 -0.95
N THR A 632 -14.74 -16.50 -1.01
CA THR A 632 -13.77 -16.79 0.06
C THR A 632 -13.89 -15.82 1.24
N ASP A 633 -14.66 -14.74 1.10
CA ASP A 633 -14.90 -13.80 2.18
C ASP A 633 -15.87 -14.42 3.20
N ARG A 634 -15.32 -14.76 4.37
CA ARG A 634 -16.05 -15.38 5.48
C ARG A 634 -17.16 -14.48 6.05
N SER A 635 -17.13 -13.17 5.80
CA SER A 635 -18.21 -12.25 6.18
C SER A 635 -19.47 -12.40 5.32
N ILE A 636 -19.36 -13.06 4.15
CA ILE A 636 -20.40 -13.14 3.12
C ILE A 636 -21.04 -14.52 3.11
N LEU A 637 -20.24 -15.57 3.30
CA LEU A 637 -20.65 -16.97 3.25
C LEU A 637 -19.90 -17.77 4.33
N SER A 638 -20.61 -18.20 5.38
CA SER A 638 -20.07 -19.08 6.43
C SER A 638 -20.10 -20.57 6.07
N ASP A 639 -20.87 -20.95 5.02
CA ASP A 639 -21.36 -22.32 4.85
C ASP A 639 -20.91 -23.01 3.55
N LEU A 640 -20.04 -22.40 2.75
CA LEU A 640 -19.49 -23.05 1.56
C LEU A 640 -18.18 -23.78 1.91
N PRO A 641 -18.06 -25.09 1.64
CA PRO A 641 -16.80 -25.80 1.83
C PRO A 641 -15.73 -25.19 0.90
N ASP A 642 -14.48 -25.21 1.36
CA ASP A 642 -13.35 -24.71 0.57
C ASP A 642 -13.29 -25.41 -0.79
N LYS A 643 -13.09 -24.63 -1.86
CA LYS A 643 -12.84 -25.19 -3.20
C LYS A 643 -11.46 -25.85 -3.18
N THR A 644 -11.42 -27.17 -3.31
CA THR A 644 -10.17 -27.91 -3.50
C THR A 644 -9.86 -28.02 -4.98
N GLU A 645 -8.74 -27.43 -5.41
CA GLU A 645 -8.19 -27.64 -6.75
C GLU A 645 -7.16 -28.76 -6.72
N ILE A 646 -7.39 -29.81 -7.50
CA ILE A 646 -6.49 -30.97 -7.60
C ILE A 646 -6.06 -31.10 -9.05
N LEU A 647 -4.75 -31.00 -9.30
CA LEU A 647 -4.19 -31.26 -10.62
C LEU A 647 -4.17 -32.77 -10.88
N ALA A 648 -5.03 -33.24 -11.78
CA ALA A 648 -5.05 -34.62 -12.25
C ALA A 648 -4.06 -34.79 -13.41
N TRP A 649 -2.85 -35.21 -13.09
CA TRP A 649 -1.84 -35.55 -14.10
C TRP A 649 -2.16 -36.89 -14.78
N CYS A 650 -1.94 -36.96 -16.09
CA CYS A 650 -2.03 -38.19 -16.87
C CYS A 650 -0.85 -38.26 -17.85
N GLY A 651 -0.35 -39.47 -18.11
CA GLY A 651 0.60 -39.71 -19.19
C GLY A 651 -0.08 -39.64 -20.56
N LEU A 652 0.68 -39.42 -21.63
CA LEU A 652 0.19 -39.65 -22.99
C LEU A 652 0.10 -41.15 -23.23
N SER A 653 -0.98 -41.61 -23.88
CA SER A 653 -1.02 -42.97 -24.41
C SER A 653 0.09 -43.17 -25.47
N ARG A 654 0.42 -44.41 -25.78
CA ARG A 654 1.39 -44.72 -26.85
C ARG A 654 0.98 -44.07 -28.18
N THR A 655 -0.31 -44.11 -28.48
CA THR A 655 -0.90 -43.52 -29.68
C THR A 655 -0.77 -42.00 -29.69
N GLN A 656 -1.07 -41.33 -28.57
CA GLN A 656 -0.90 -39.89 -28.42
C GLN A 656 0.57 -39.48 -28.54
N ALA A 657 1.49 -40.21 -27.90
CA ALA A 657 2.92 -39.91 -27.95
C ALA A 657 3.47 -39.97 -29.37
N LEU A 658 3.08 -40.98 -30.15
CA LEU A 658 3.49 -41.11 -31.56
C LEU A 658 2.95 -39.97 -32.42
N LEU A 659 1.67 -39.64 -32.29
CA LEU A 659 1.06 -38.52 -33.03
C LEU A 659 1.65 -37.17 -32.63
N TYR A 660 1.95 -37.00 -31.34
CA TYR A 660 2.54 -35.79 -30.81
C TYR A 660 3.97 -35.60 -31.34
N GLN A 661 4.82 -36.64 -31.28
CA GLN A 661 6.17 -36.60 -31.83
C GLN A 661 6.16 -36.31 -33.33
N LYS A 662 5.26 -36.94 -34.09
CA LYS A 662 5.07 -36.67 -35.51
C LYS A 662 4.71 -35.19 -35.75
N ALA A 663 3.76 -34.65 -34.98
CA ALA A 663 3.36 -33.25 -35.09
C ALA A 663 4.48 -32.27 -34.67
N VAL A 664 5.35 -32.63 -33.72
CA VAL A 664 6.53 -31.82 -33.36
C VAL A 664 7.51 -31.77 -34.52
N LYS A 665 7.84 -32.92 -35.11
CA LYS A 665 8.75 -32.98 -36.26
C LYS A 665 8.22 -32.19 -37.46
N GLU A 666 6.93 -32.35 -37.77
CA GLU A 666 6.28 -31.57 -38.81
C GLU A 666 6.30 -30.06 -38.51
N LEU A 667 6.14 -29.65 -37.26
CA LEU A 667 6.26 -28.24 -36.87
C LEU A 667 7.68 -27.72 -37.10
N GLU A 668 8.70 -28.47 -36.70
CA GLU A 668 10.12 -28.11 -36.92
C GLU A 668 10.42 -27.88 -38.40
N GLU A 669 10.00 -28.81 -39.25
CA GLU A 669 10.12 -28.71 -40.72
C GLU A 669 9.32 -27.50 -41.26
N THR A 670 8.10 -27.27 -40.78
CA THR A 670 7.25 -26.18 -41.28
C THR A 670 7.74 -24.80 -40.82
N LEU A 671 8.51 -24.73 -39.73
CA LEU A 671 9.10 -23.52 -39.18
C LEU A 671 10.47 -23.17 -39.77
N SER A 672 11.21 -24.12 -40.34
CA SER A 672 12.49 -23.81 -40.99
C SER A 672 12.30 -22.90 -42.21
N GLU A 673 11.13 -22.93 -42.84
CA GLU A 673 10.78 -22.17 -44.04
C GLU A 673 9.90 -20.92 -43.78
N ALA A 674 9.61 -20.57 -42.52
CA ALA A 674 8.61 -19.54 -42.18
C ALA A 674 9.14 -18.39 -41.31
N GLU A 675 8.95 -17.16 -41.79
CA GLU A 675 9.27 -15.92 -41.07
C GLU A 675 8.03 -15.07 -40.71
N GLY A 676 8.22 -14.14 -39.78
CA GLY A 676 7.25 -13.10 -39.43
C GLY A 676 5.86 -13.61 -38.99
N ILE A 677 4.81 -13.03 -39.56
CA ILE A 677 3.39 -13.34 -39.23
C ILE A 677 3.02 -14.77 -39.65
N GLY A 678 3.57 -15.28 -40.77
CA GLY A 678 3.34 -16.64 -41.23
C GLY A 678 3.84 -17.70 -40.24
N ARG A 679 4.98 -17.43 -39.60
CA ARG A 679 5.53 -18.26 -38.50
C ARG A 679 4.57 -18.34 -37.31
N LYS A 680 4.04 -17.19 -36.85
CA LYS A 680 3.11 -17.14 -35.71
C LYS A 680 1.80 -17.89 -36.00
N GLY A 681 1.27 -17.78 -37.22
CA GLY A 681 0.08 -18.51 -37.66
C GLY A 681 0.29 -20.03 -37.63
N LYS A 682 1.43 -20.52 -38.14
CA LYS A 682 1.81 -21.94 -38.12
C LYS A 682 1.94 -22.48 -36.69
N VAL A 683 2.60 -21.73 -35.78
CA VAL A 683 2.70 -22.13 -34.36
C VAL A 683 1.32 -22.24 -33.71
N LEU A 684 0.42 -21.27 -33.93
CA LEU A 684 -0.94 -21.31 -33.38
C LEU A 684 -1.75 -22.51 -33.88
N ALA A 685 -1.63 -22.86 -35.16
CA ALA A 685 -2.28 -24.04 -35.75
C ALA A 685 -1.77 -25.35 -35.11
N PHE A 686 -0.46 -25.50 -34.94
CA PHE A 686 0.12 -26.69 -34.30
C PHE A 686 -0.19 -26.76 -32.80
N LEU A 687 -0.28 -25.62 -32.08
CA LEU A 687 -0.76 -25.61 -30.69
C LEU A 687 -2.18 -26.17 -30.56
N MET A 688 -3.08 -25.85 -31.49
CA MET A 688 -4.42 -26.45 -31.54
C MET A 688 -4.36 -27.95 -31.80
N ARG A 689 -3.52 -28.38 -32.75
CA ARG A 689 -3.30 -29.81 -33.03
C ARG A 689 -2.74 -30.58 -31.83
N PHE A 690 -1.74 -30.03 -31.13
CA PHE A 690 -1.21 -30.63 -29.90
C PHE A 690 -2.30 -30.76 -28.83
N LYS A 691 -3.13 -29.72 -28.65
CA LYS A 691 -4.27 -29.76 -27.72
C LYS A 691 -5.26 -30.87 -28.09
N GLN A 692 -5.59 -31.03 -29.37
CA GLN A 692 -6.49 -32.08 -29.85
C GLN A 692 -5.89 -33.46 -29.60
N ILE A 693 -4.64 -33.70 -29.98
CA ILE A 693 -3.94 -34.97 -29.73
C ILE A 693 -3.92 -35.30 -28.24
N CYS A 694 -3.58 -34.34 -27.37
CA CYS A 694 -3.55 -34.52 -25.92
C CYS A 694 -4.93 -34.71 -25.29
N ASN A 695 -6.02 -34.30 -25.95
CA ASN A 695 -7.39 -34.58 -25.51
C ASN A 695 -7.83 -35.98 -25.95
N HIS A 696 -7.75 -36.28 -27.24
CA HIS A 696 -8.00 -37.61 -27.80
C HIS A 696 -7.44 -37.70 -29.24
N PRO A 697 -6.77 -38.80 -29.64
CA PRO A 697 -6.31 -38.99 -31.02
C PRO A 697 -7.39 -38.76 -32.09
N SER A 698 -8.61 -39.26 -31.85
CA SER A 698 -9.78 -39.11 -32.72
C SER A 698 -10.22 -37.68 -32.97
N GLN A 699 -9.96 -36.76 -32.03
CA GLN A 699 -10.26 -35.34 -32.24
C GLN A 699 -9.38 -34.75 -33.36
N TRP A 700 -8.16 -35.27 -33.51
CA TRP A 700 -7.26 -34.88 -34.59
C TRP A 700 -7.50 -35.68 -35.87
N ARG A 701 -7.74 -37.00 -35.76
CA ARG A 701 -7.95 -37.88 -36.92
C ARG A 701 -9.32 -37.69 -37.58
N GLY A 702 -10.34 -37.29 -36.82
CA GLY A 702 -11.72 -37.18 -37.29
C GLY A 702 -12.40 -38.53 -37.56
N ASP A 703 -11.87 -39.64 -37.02
CA ASP A 703 -12.37 -41.00 -37.21
C ASP A 703 -13.60 -41.33 -36.32
N GLY A 704 -13.81 -40.56 -35.25
CA GLY A 704 -14.90 -40.79 -34.30
C GLY A 704 -14.69 -42.00 -33.38
N GLU A 705 -13.49 -42.58 -33.35
CA GLU A 705 -13.16 -43.78 -32.56
C GLU A 705 -12.70 -43.40 -31.13
N TRP A 706 -13.64 -43.03 -30.26
CA TRP A 706 -13.35 -42.50 -28.92
C TRP A 706 -13.00 -43.58 -27.87
N ALA A 707 -12.02 -44.45 -28.16
CA ALA A 707 -11.59 -45.51 -27.25
C ALA A 707 -10.83 -44.95 -26.02
N PRO A 708 -11.27 -45.21 -24.77
CA PRO A 708 -10.66 -44.64 -23.57
C PRO A 708 -9.15 -44.92 -23.43
N GLU A 709 -8.69 -46.09 -23.85
CA GLU A 709 -7.29 -46.54 -23.73
C GLU A 709 -6.35 -45.76 -24.67
N GLU A 710 -6.91 -45.13 -25.71
CA GLU A 710 -6.15 -44.29 -26.62
C GLU A 710 -5.88 -42.89 -26.08
N SER A 711 -6.51 -42.47 -24.98
CA SER A 711 -6.28 -41.16 -24.37
C SER A 711 -6.05 -41.23 -22.86
N GLY A 712 -4.88 -40.76 -22.43
CA GLY A 712 -4.57 -40.68 -21.00
C GLY A 712 -5.53 -39.76 -20.23
N LYS A 713 -6.07 -38.70 -20.86
CA LYS A 713 -7.09 -37.85 -20.22
C LYS A 713 -8.44 -38.54 -20.12
N PHE A 714 -8.83 -39.30 -21.13
CA PHE A 714 -10.12 -39.99 -21.12
C PHE A 714 -10.12 -41.13 -20.09
N GLN A 715 -9.03 -41.91 -20.06
CA GLN A 715 -8.81 -42.91 -19.02
C GLN A 715 -8.82 -42.28 -17.62
N ARG A 716 -8.07 -41.18 -17.41
CA ARG A 716 -8.03 -40.49 -16.12
C ARG A 716 -9.37 -39.89 -15.71
N LEU A 717 -10.14 -39.36 -16.66
CA LEU A 717 -11.50 -38.88 -16.41
C LEU A 717 -12.41 -40.03 -15.97
N GLY A 718 -12.28 -41.22 -16.58
CA GLY A 718 -13.00 -42.42 -16.17
C GLY A 718 -12.73 -42.78 -14.71
N GLU A 719 -11.45 -42.83 -14.29
CA GLU A 719 -11.05 -43.11 -12.90
C GLU A 719 -11.62 -42.09 -11.89
N ILE A 720 -11.60 -40.81 -12.25
CA ILE A 720 -12.16 -39.73 -11.43
C ILE A 720 -13.68 -39.86 -11.34
N ALA A 721 -14.34 -40.06 -12.48
CA ALA A 721 -15.80 -40.19 -12.57
C ALA A 721 -16.31 -41.42 -11.81
N GLU A 722 -15.59 -42.54 -11.85
CA GLU A 722 -15.91 -43.75 -11.09
C GLU A 722 -15.86 -43.47 -9.58
N THR A 723 -14.84 -42.77 -9.11
CA THR A 723 -14.71 -42.38 -7.70
C THR A 723 -15.84 -41.46 -7.25
N ILE A 724 -16.21 -40.47 -8.07
CA ILE A 724 -17.30 -39.52 -7.79
C ILE A 724 -18.66 -40.25 -7.82
N SER A 725 -18.88 -41.12 -8.80
CA SER A 725 -20.09 -41.92 -8.94
C SER A 725 -20.29 -42.88 -7.75
N ALA A 726 -19.22 -43.53 -7.29
CA ALA A 726 -19.24 -44.40 -6.10
C ALA A 726 -19.62 -43.64 -4.83
N ARG A 727 -19.37 -42.33 -4.78
CA ARG A 727 -19.79 -41.42 -3.69
C ARG A 727 -21.19 -40.82 -3.91
N GLN A 728 -21.86 -41.18 -5.01
CA GLN A 728 -23.15 -40.62 -5.44
C GLN A 728 -23.13 -39.08 -5.59
N GLU A 729 -21.97 -38.54 -5.96
CA GLU A 729 -21.78 -37.12 -6.20
C GLU A 729 -22.08 -36.76 -7.67
N LYS A 730 -22.32 -35.48 -7.94
CA LYS A 730 -22.59 -34.97 -9.30
C LYS A 730 -21.33 -34.35 -9.89
N MET A 731 -21.00 -34.74 -11.12
CA MET A 731 -19.87 -34.19 -11.89
C MET A 731 -20.36 -33.30 -13.03
N LEU A 732 -19.64 -32.22 -13.29
CA LEU A 732 -19.73 -31.43 -14.51
C LEU A 732 -18.39 -31.53 -15.24
N VAL A 733 -18.41 -32.02 -16.48
CA VAL A 733 -17.22 -32.22 -17.34
C VAL A 733 -17.17 -31.15 -18.41
#